data_AF-A0AAU4TQB4-F1
#
_entry.id   AF-A0AAU4TQB4-F1
#
_cell.length_a   1.000
_cell.length_b   1.000
_cell.length_c   1.000
_cell.angle_alpha   90.00
_cell.angle_beta   90.00
_cell.angle_gamma   90.00
#
_symmetry.space_group_name_H-M   'P 1'
#
loop_
_entity.id
_entity.type
_entity.pdbx_description
1 polymer ?
#
loop_
_entity_poly.entity_id
_entity_poly.type
_entity_poly.pdbx_seq_one_letter_code
_entity_poly.pdbx_strand_id
1 'polypeptide(L)'
;MSAGLPLGWTDVSLGELLREPLAAGRSGSPVPGGLPDLRLPALRSATVDLAESREGPWATATEAAQRMIRPGDILISRNGGPGTRIGRAALVREITDPMTYPATMVRVRVDEQLIDPEYLVLSWESRAVRRQIESSVRQGSGLHHIAVRDLERVRLSLPPRADQERIKSSLAFWLTRVDEEEAAVRDTLQQIKNLRALVIDHGVVGRTAPGPQPDPEPSTTTAHRAPLPAVPKGWRWVPLGELAEVVRGPTADSRRPDERHGVEVGSLRPAELLGERWAHERMPTVRLDADTAEAHRLSPGDVLFVLSGQPDSLGLCRVWEQDASHRTYVPNHHLARVRMAGDALHPRLLALYANGAGRRWLRGAARGTAGLASLGLDHLRRTPVPVPPLAEQGALLASLEAWDGGLISVTTSAEEALAIADRLRDGCREQALAGRLPHGAAPSSENDVRPEGAVTVPPPTPARRPDDRPSEVERRAEQLWSSFPRLSDDGLTALEYVEQVAYLLFLKVAQELRHRPLNRVDVLGRDAWDELALREGTELTRHYGTLLAELGERGGVIGRIFHKAHNPLRRPVHLQNLIQQVREGLSWWDERPQWRAPVFDAFLARSGQRHRSGAGQYFTHRGLVDAIVSCTRPTVEDTIVDPAAGTGGFLVRSFEHIARCLPPGVSPAQRERLSHGGIRGTELVDATARLATMNLLLHGVERLDGDRAAIEVRDSLAVSPSRRATLVLADPPLGQRRSTVPSSGAPGLHGTEGDLAIARPDFWAATGHQQLDFLQHVYTLLEIGGRAAVVVPDGVLFQGGAGERVRRQLLKQCDVHTLLRLPFGLSGASSGVKLNVLFFEKAAARPDGSPATRRLWVYDLRTGHATAADAPDSTGSGLDAFVAAYRPGHPPDTRAASPVFKPYSVDALLAGQAISLDLGADLREEEPRDAPEPHLIAQQISGRLEDAWRRFSRLAEELTPPRDARTFRSG
;
A
#
# COMPACT_ATOMS: atom_id res chain seq x y z
N MET A 1 -25.87 41.28 -2.26
CA MET A 1 -24.48 41.24 -2.76
C MET A 1 -24.24 39.85 -3.33
N SER A 2 -24.54 39.66 -4.62
CA SER A 2 -24.39 38.40 -5.36
C SER A 2 -23.25 38.59 -6.36
N ALA A 3 -22.01 38.46 -5.89
CA ALA A 3 -20.83 38.57 -6.73
C ALA A 3 -19.94 37.36 -6.44
N GLY A 4 -19.84 36.43 -7.40
CA GLY A 4 -18.79 35.39 -7.38
C GLY A 4 -19.19 33.97 -7.78
N LEU A 5 -20.46 33.65 -8.01
CA LEU A 5 -20.84 32.32 -8.49
C LEU A 5 -20.70 32.20 -10.01
N PRO A 6 -20.20 31.07 -10.54
CA PRO A 6 -20.15 30.82 -11.98
C PRO A 6 -21.52 30.88 -12.66
N LEU A 7 -21.53 31.12 -13.97
CA LEU A 7 -22.77 31.25 -14.75
C LEU A 7 -23.63 29.97 -14.63
N GLY A 8 -24.89 30.12 -14.23
CA GLY A 8 -25.82 29.00 -14.06
C GLY A 8 -25.83 28.34 -12.67
N TRP A 9 -25.00 28.82 -11.74
CA TRP A 9 -25.00 28.35 -10.35
C TRP A 9 -25.94 29.18 -9.49
N THR A 10 -26.61 28.55 -8.53
CA THR A 10 -27.51 29.21 -7.59
C THR A 10 -27.05 29.02 -6.15
N ASP A 11 -27.39 29.96 -5.28
CA ASP A 11 -27.20 29.81 -3.83
C ASP A 11 -28.51 29.29 -3.23
N VAL A 12 -28.43 28.13 -2.57
CA VAL A 12 -29.60 27.44 -1.99
C VAL A 12 -29.31 27.04 -0.56
N SER A 13 -30.33 27.01 0.28
CA SER A 13 -30.24 26.41 1.61
C SER A 13 -30.42 24.90 1.56
N LEU A 14 -29.86 24.17 2.53
CA LEU A 14 -30.10 22.73 2.65
C LEU A 14 -31.59 22.41 2.66
N GLY A 15 -32.40 23.23 3.35
CA GLY A 15 -33.86 23.07 3.44
C GLY A 15 -34.57 23.06 2.08
N GLU A 16 -34.08 23.82 1.10
CA GLU A 16 -34.64 23.89 -0.27
C GLU A 16 -34.29 22.66 -1.11
N LEU A 17 -33.29 21.87 -0.69
CA LEU A 17 -32.84 20.66 -1.37
C LEU A 17 -33.46 19.38 -0.82
N LEU A 18 -34.26 19.47 0.24
CA LEU A 18 -34.81 18.30 0.94
C LEU A 18 -35.99 17.70 0.19
N ARG A 19 -35.97 16.37 0.03
CA ARG A 19 -37.14 15.59 -0.38
C ARG A 19 -38.08 15.30 0.78
N GLU A 20 -37.52 15.19 1.99
CA GLU A 20 -38.24 14.97 3.24
C GLU A 20 -37.65 15.87 4.33
N PRO A 21 -38.44 16.33 5.32
CA PRO A 21 -37.92 17.10 6.45
C PRO A 21 -36.78 16.37 7.17
N LEU A 22 -35.83 17.12 7.73
CA LEU A 22 -34.72 16.55 8.48
C LEU A 22 -35.22 15.69 9.64
N ALA A 23 -34.73 14.46 9.72
CA ALA A 23 -35.14 13.51 10.73
C ALA A 23 -34.03 13.29 11.75
N ALA A 24 -34.14 13.88 12.94
CA ALA A 24 -33.24 13.57 14.06
C ALA A 24 -33.36 12.09 14.46
N GLY A 25 -32.29 11.45 14.94
CA GLY A 25 -32.33 10.07 15.43
C GLY A 25 -32.96 9.96 16.83
N ARG A 26 -33.00 8.75 17.40
CA ARG A 26 -33.54 8.51 18.76
C ARG A 26 -32.54 7.68 19.55
N SER A 27 -32.12 8.20 20.70
CA SER A 27 -31.35 7.43 21.65
C SER A 27 -32.27 6.77 22.68
N GLY A 28 -31.99 5.53 23.05
CA GLY A 28 -32.70 4.78 24.07
C GLY A 28 -31.85 3.61 24.57
N SER A 29 -32.37 2.88 25.57
CA SER A 29 -31.74 1.64 26.04
C SER A 29 -31.87 0.54 24.99
N PRO A 30 -30.85 -0.30 24.79
CA PRO A 30 -30.90 -1.42 23.85
C PRO A 30 -31.98 -2.42 24.27
N VAL A 31 -32.67 -2.98 23.28
CA VAL A 31 -33.58 -4.12 23.46
C VAL A 31 -32.85 -5.38 22.97
N PRO A 32 -32.81 -6.49 23.73
CA PRO A 32 -32.16 -7.73 23.28
C PRO A 32 -32.71 -8.21 21.94
N GLY A 33 -31.83 -8.43 20.95
CA GLY A 33 -32.24 -8.77 19.58
C GLY A 33 -32.88 -7.62 18.79
N GLY A 34 -32.78 -6.39 19.27
CA GLY A 34 -33.25 -5.20 18.59
C GLY A 34 -32.39 -4.82 17.38
N LEU A 35 -32.93 -3.95 16.53
CA LEU A 35 -32.24 -3.49 15.32
C LEU A 35 -30.90 -2.80 15.65
N PRO A 36 -29.87 -2.99 14.82
CA PRO A 36 -28.62 -2.24 14.94
C PRO A 36 -28.84 -0.73 14.86
N ASP A 37 -28.22 0.01 15.78
CA ASP A 37 -28.23 1.47 15.88
C ASP A 37 -26.79 2.00 15.77
N LEU A 38 -26.55 2.92 14.84
CA LEU A 38 -25.21 3.46 14.59
C LEU A 38 -24.63 4.19 15.81
N ARG A 39 -23.30 4.21 15.92
CA ARG A 39 -22.58 5.03 16.90
C ARG A 39 -21.99 6.24 16.21
N LEU A 40 -21.76 7.33 16.97
CA LEU A 40 -21.17 8.55 16.41
C LEU A 40 -19.84 8.34 15.63
N PRO A 41 -18.93 7.43 16.05
CA PRO A 41 -17.73 7.08 15.29
C PRO A 41 -17.97 6.48 13.89
N ALA A 42 -19.19 6.00 13.60
CA ALA A 42 -19.58 5.50 12.29
C ALA A 42 -19.48 6.58 11.18
N LEU A 43 -19.59 7.86 11.54
CA LEU A 43 -19.43 8.95 10.58
C LEU A 43 -17.94 9.17 10.27
N ARG A 44 -17.45 8.52 9.21
CA ARG A 44 -16.10 8.71 8.66
C ARG A 44 -16.08 9.90 7.69
N SER A 45 -14.93 10.17 7.06
CA SER A 45 -14.82 11.27 6.09
C SER A 45 -15.57 10.87 4.84
N ALA A 46 -16.70 11.52 4.58
CA ALA A 46 -17.60 11.33 3.44
C ALA A 46 -18.45 10.04 3.40
N THR A 47 -18.11 8.97 4.12
CA THR A 47 -18.91 7.72 4.15
C THR A 47 -19.25 7.24 5.57
N VAL A 48 -20.28 6.41 5.68
CA VAL A 48 -20.70 5.79 6.94
C VAL A 48 -20.13 4.38 7.05
N ASP A 49 -19.49 4.10 8.19
CA ASP A 49 -18.97 2.78 8.58
C ASP A 49 -20.03 2.03 9.39
N LEU A 50 -20.70 1.07 8.77
CA LEU A 50 -21.83 0.35 9.37
C LEU A 50 -21.43 -0.61 10.50
N ALA A 51 -20.15 -1.00 10.56
CA ALA A 51 -19.63 -1.87 11.61
C ALA A 51 -19.60 -1.17 12.98
N GLU A 52 -19.55 0.16 12.98
CA GLU A 52 -19.62 1.01 14.17
C GLU A 52 -21.07 1.17 14.66
N SER A 53 -21.72 0.06 15.02
CA SER A 53 -23.09 0.01 15.52
C SER A 53 -23.20 -0.68 16.88
N ARG A 54 -24.40 -0.70 17.46
CA ARG A 54 -24.75 -1.43 18.69
C ARG A 54 -26.18 -1.90 18.59
N GLU A 55 -26.59 -2.79 19.50
CA GLU A 55 -28.02 -3.06 19.68
C GLU A 55 -28.78 -1.76 19.97
N GLY A 56 -29.84 -1.53 19.21
CA GLY A 56 -30.65 -0.33 19.24
C GLY A 56 -31.90 -0.45 20.11
N PRO A 57 -32.62 0.66 20.28
CA PRO A 57 -33.80 0.72 21.13
C PRO A 57 -35.09 0.21 20.46
N TRP A 58 -35.01 -0.41 19.29
CA TRP A 58 -36.15 -0.80 18.47
C TRP A 58 -36.20 -2.31 18.27
N ALA A 59 -37.32 -2.95 18.59
CA ALA A 59 -37.45 -4.40 18.44
C ALA A 59 -37.70 -4.80 16.97
N THR A 60 -38.37 -3.95 16.19
CA THR A 60 -38.73 -4.26 14.79
C THR A 60 -38.57 -3.07 13.83
N ALA A 61 -38.41 -3.37 12.54
CA ALA A 61 -38.34 -2.36 11.48
C ALA A 61 -39.63 -1.54 11.34
N THR A 62 -40.78 -2.12 11.68
CA THR A 62 -42.07 -1.42 11.65
C THR A 62 -42.16 -0.34 12.72
N GLU A 63 -41.67 -0.61 13.94
CA GLU A 63 -41.59 0.39 15.01
C GLU A 63 -40.61 1.53 14.68
N ALA A 64 -39.52 1.18 13.99
CA ALA A 64 -38.47 2.10 13.59
C ALA A 64 -38.68 2.78 12.22
N ALA A 65 -39.83 2.60 11.57
CA ALA A 65 -40.03 2.93 10.14
C ALA A 65 -39.54 4.34 9.74
N GLN A 66 -39.75 5.34 10.59
CA GLN A 66 -39.31 6.73 10.32
C GLN A 66 -37.81 6.97 10.50
N ARG A 67 -37.11 6.10 11.25
CA ARG A 67 -35.69 6.19 11.61
C ARG A 67 -34.82 5.16 10.92
N MET A 68 -35.38 4.45 9.94
CA MET A 68 -34.62 3.58 9.06
C MET A 68 -33.70 4.39 8.15
N ILE A 69 -32.47 3.91 8.03
CA ILE A 69 -31.48 4.41 7.08
C ILE A 69 -31.66 3.65 5.76
N ARG A 70 -31.37 4.30 4.64
CA ARG A 70 -31.36 3.75 3.28
C ARG A 70 -30.10 4.18 2.53
N PRO A 71 -29.65 3.41 1.52
CA PRO A 71 -28.69 3.91 0.54
C PRO A 71 -29.13 5.27 -0.02
N GLY A 72 -28.19 6.22 -0.12
CA GLY A 72 -28.44 7.61 -0.50
C GLY A 72 -28.73 8.57 0.66
N ASP A 73 -29.02 8.06 1.86
CA ASP A 73 -29.19 8.90 3.05
C ASP A 73 -27.86 9.54 3.45
N ILE A 74 -27.89 10.82 3.86
CA ILE A 74 -26.74 11.50 4.44
C ILE A 74 -26.98 11.67 5.95
N LEU A 75 -25.99 11.28 6.76
CA LEU A 75 -26.04 11.44 8.21
C LEU A 75 -25.13 12.57 8.65
N ILE A 76 -25.66 13.48 9.46
CA ILE A 76 -24.94 14.63 10.00
C ILE A 76 -24.84 14.51 11.52
N SER A 77 -23.62 14.65 12.04
CA SER A 77 -23.38 14.72 13.49
C SER A 77 -23.98 15.99 14.10
N ARG A 78 -24.80 15.81 15.14
CA ARG A 78 -25.54 16.87 15.81
C ARG A 78 -24.91 17.30 17.13
N ASN A 79 -24.47 16.33 17.92
CA ASN A 79 -23.95 16.52 19.27
C ASN A 79 -22.66 15.70 19.44
N GLY A 80 -21.69 16.19 20.22
CA GLY A 80 -20.43 15.49 20.45
C GLY A 80 -19.69 15.96 21.71
N GLY A 81 -18.79 15.10 22.21
CA GLY A 81 -17.88 15.44 23.30
C GLY A 81 -16.68 16.28 22.85
N PRO A 82 -15.79 16.69 23.76
CA PRO A 82 -14.56 17.40 23.41
C PRO A 82 -13.77 16.69 22.31
N GLY A 83 -13.37 17.41 21.27
CA GLY A 83 -12.67 16.85 20.09
C GLY A 83 -13.57 16.25 19.01
N THR A 84 -14.90 16.20 19.20
CA THR A 84 -15.83 15.72 18.16
C THR A 84 -16.16 16.83 17.16
N ARG A 85 -15.97 16.58 15.86
CA ARG A 85 -16.31 17.52 14.79
C ARG A 85 -17.82 17.55 14.55
N ILE A 86 -18.51 18.55 15.10
CA ILE A 86 -19.96 18.74 14.92
C ILE A 86 -20.28 19.18 13.49
N GLY A 87 -21.41 18.71 12.98
CA GLY A 87 -21.88 18.99 11.63
C GLY A 87 -21.12 18.22 10.56
N ARG A 88 -20.28 17.24 10.92
CA ARG A 88 -19.70 16.29 9.95
C ARG A 88 -20.81 15.54 9.24
N ALA A 89 -20.73 15.47 7.91
CA ALA A 89 -21.66 14.72 7.07
C ALA A 89 -21.00 13.47 6.48
N ALA A 90 -21.79 12.41 6.32
CA ALA A 90 -21.36 11.18 5.68
C ALA A 90 -22.50 10.55 4.88
N LEU A 91 -22.19 10.07 3.69
CA LEU A 91 -23.13 9.39 2.79
C LEU A 91 -23.22 7.90 3.13
N VAL A 92 -24.45 7.39 3.22
CA VAL A 92 -24.73 5.97 3.31
C VAL A 92 -24.79 5.41 1.89
N ARG A 93 -23.76 4.65 1.49
CA ARG A 93 -23.67 4.12 0.12
C ARG A 93 -24.47 2.83 -0.05
N GLU A 94 -24.34 1.93 0.91
CA GLU A 94 -24.94 0.60 0.90
C GLU A 94 -25.44 0.29 2.31
N ILE A 95 -26.41 -0.62 2.42
CA ILE A 95 -26.92 -1.15 3.68
C ILE A 95 -27.17 -2.63 3.47
N THR A 96 -26.56 -3.47 4.31
CA THR A 96 -26.77 -4.92 4.29
C THR A 96 -27.99 -5.31 5.13
N ASP A 97 -28.17 -4.67 6.29
CA ASP A 97 -29.21 -5.00 7.25
C ASP A 97 -30.02 -3.77 7.69
N PRO A 98 -31.33 -3.90 7.96
CA PRO A 98 -32.15 -2.81 8.47
C PRO A 98 -31.55 -2.22 9.76
N MET A 99 -31.24 -0.91 9.75
CA MET A 99 -30.59 -0.24 10.88
C MET A 99 -31.10 1.19 11.10
N THR A 100 -30.87 1.69 12.31
CA THR A 100 -31.27 3.02 12.79
C THR A 100 -30.08 3.88 13.22
N TYR A 101 -30.37 5.11 13.64
CA TYR A 101 -29.36 6.06 14.11
C TYR A 101 -29.82 6.83 15.37
N PRO A 102 -28.86 7.22 16.24
CA PRO A 102 -29.11 7.82 17.54
C PRO A 102 -29.44 9.32 17.42
N ALA A 103 -29.96 9.91 18.50
CA ALA A 103 -30.31 11.34 18.54
C ALA A 103 -29.11 12.30 18.39
N THR A 104 -27.88 11.77 18.45
CA THR A 104 -26.64 12.49 18.14
C THR A 104 -26.42 12.68 16.64
N MET A 105 -27.27 12.12 15.78
CA MET A 105 -27.24 12.27 14.33
C MET A 105 -28.58 12.79 13.79
N VAL A 106 -28.51 13.42 12.61
CA VAL A 106 -29.66 13.86 11.82
C VAL A 106 -29.53 13.24 10.44
N ARG A 107 -30.62 12.64 9.94
CA ARG A 107 -30.70 12.14 8.56
C ARG A 107 -31.20 13.23 7.63
N VAL A 108 -30.53 13.35 6.50
CA VAL A 108 -30.84 14.23 5.39
C VAL A 108 -31.20 13.37 4.19
N ARG A 109 -32.35 13.67 3.56
CA ARG A 109 -32.77 13.10 2.28
C ARG A 109 -33.00 14.24 1.31
N VAL A 110 -32.16 14.28 0.29
CA VAL A 110 -32.23 15.32 -0.74
C VAL A 110 -33.10 14.88 -1.92
N ASP A 111 -33.59 15.87 -2.67
CA ASP A 111 -34.14 15.62 -4.00
C ASP A 111 -32.97 15.38 -4.98
N GLU A 112 -32.78 14.12 -5.34
CA GLU A 112 -31.73 13.66 -6.25
C GLU A 112 -31.85 14.27 -7.66
N GLN A 113 -33.03 14.82 -8.03
CA GLN A 113 -33.16 15.56 -9.29
C GLN A 113 -32.47 16.92 -9.24
N LEU A 114 -32.37 17.53 -8.04
CA LEU A 114 -31.78 18.84 -7.82
C LEU A 114 -30.29 18.73 -7.47
N ILE A 115 -29.93 17.86 -6.54
CA ILE A 115 -28.56 17.73 -6.03
C ILE A 115 -28.13 16.28 -5.90
N ASP A 116 -26.89 16.02 -6.25
CA ASP A 116 -26.26 14.74 -6.04
C ASP A 116 -25.84 14.58 -4.56
N PRO A 117 -26.23 13.50 -3.86
CA PRO A 117 -25.89 13.31 -2.45
C PRO A 117 -24.39 13.34 -2.15
N GLU A 118 -23.56 12.83 -3.06
CA GLU A 118 -22.11 12.84 -2.91
C GLU A 118 -21.53 14.25 -3.12
N TYR A 119 -22.05 15.00 -4.09
CA TYR A 119 -21.71 16.42 -4.27
C TYR A 119 -22.08 17.24 -3.03
N LEU A 120 -23.24 16.97 -2.42
CA LEU A 120 -23.64 17.64 -1.18
C LEU A 120 -22.61 17.39 -0.07
N VAL A 121 -22.22 16.14 0.16
CA VAL A 121 -21.23 15.80 1.20
C VAL A 121 -19.87 16.45 0.94
N LEU A 122 -19.42 16.51 -0.32
CA LEU A 122 -18.18 17.22 -0.69
C LEU A 122 -18.28 18.72 -0.45
N SER A 123 -19.41 19.34 -0.82
CA SER A 123 -19.68 20.76 -0.60
C SER A 123 -19.85 21.10 0.87
N TRP A 124 -20.36 20.16 1.67
CA TRP A 124 -20.59 20.29 3.10
C TRP A 124 -19.29 20.46 3.89
N GLU A 125 -18.20 19.87 3.40
CA GLU A 125 -16.86 20.00 3.98
C GLU A 125 -16.10 21.23 3.46
N SER A 126 -16.72 22.06 2.61
CA SER A 126 -16.12 23.32 2.18
C SER A 126 -16.00 24.32 3.32
N ARG A 127 -14.96 25.16 3.28
CA ARG A 127 -14.71 26.16 4.32
C ARG A 127 -15.88 27.13 4.52
N ALA A 128 -16.57 27.49 3.42
CA ALA A 128 -17.72 28.37 3.47
C ALA A 128 -18.92 27.74 4.22
N VAL A 129 -19.20 26.46 3.97
CA VAL A 129 -20.27 25.73 4.67
C VAL A 129 -19.87 25.45 6.12
N ARG A 130 -18.63 25.02 6.35
CA ARG A 130 -18.09 24.74 7.69
C ARG A 130 -18.17 25.93 8.63
N ARG A 131 -17.83 27.14 8.17
CA ARG A 131 -17.96 28.37 8.97
C ARG A 131 -19.41 28.64 9.39
N GLN A 132 -20.39 28.42 8.50
CA GLN A 132 -21.81 28.59 8.84
C GLN A 132 -22.23 27.60 9.93
N ILE A 133 -21.84 26.34 9.81
CA ILE A 133 -22.14 25.30 10.80
C ILE A 133 -21.49 25.65 12.14
N GLU A 134 -20.19 25.95 12.15
CA GLU A 134 -19.43 26.28 13.36
C GLU A 134 -19.97 27.52 14.08
N SER A 135 -20.37 28.56 13.34
CA SER A 135 -21.01 29.75 13.91
C SER A 135 -22.40 29.46 14.52
N SER A 136 -23.03 28.36 14.12
CA SER A 136 -24.34 27.93 14.61
C SER A 136 -24.24 26.92 15.76
N VAL A 137 -23.03 26.42 16.08
CA VAL A 137 -22.82 25.50 17.20
C VAL A 137 -22.96 26.25 18.53
N ARG A 138 -23.78 25.70 19.42
CA ARG A 138 -24.03 26.24 20.76
C ARG A 138 -23.41 25.35 21.82
N GLN A 139 -22.90 25.96 22.88
CA GLN A 139 -22.37 25.25 24.04
C GLN A 139 -23.48 25.06 25.09
N GLY A 140 -23.82 23.81 25.40
CA GLY A 140 -24.74 23.44 26.48
C GLY A 140 -23.98 22.93 27.71
N SER A 141 -24.66 22.15 28.55
CA SER A 141 -24.14 21.48 29.76
C SER A 141 -23.00 20.46 29.47
N GLY A 142 -21.84 20.94 29.06
CA GLY A 142 -20.64 20.14 28.78
C GLY A 142 -20.55 19.54 27.36
N LEU A 143 -21.58 19.71 26.52
CA LEU A 143 -21.61 19.21 25.14
C LEU A 143 -21.90 20.36 24.16
N HIS A 144 -21.19 20.35 23.04
CA HIS A 144 -21.50 21.22 21.91
C HIS A 144 -22.61 20.59 21.07
N HIS A 145 -23.52 21.40 20.54
CA HIS A 145 -24.63 20.92 19.70
C HIS A 145 -25.04 21.91 18.62
N ILE A 146 -25.63 21.40 17.53
CA ILE A 146 -26.30 22.19 16.50
C ILE A 146 -27.80 21.84 16.43
N ALA A 147 -28.67 22.84 16.27
CA ALA A 147 -30.10 22.62 16.11
C ALA A 147 -30.45 22.19 14.68
N VAL A 148 -31.46 21.34 14.53
CA VAL A 148 -31.91 20.85 13.20
C VAL A 148 -32.29 22.02 12.28
N ARG A 149 -33.03 23.01 12.80
CA ARG A 149 -33.39 24.24 12.07
C ARG A 149 -32.19 25.07 11.60
N ASP A 150 -31.06 24.96 12.30
CA ASP A 150 -29.85 25.71 11.95
C ASP A 150 -29.11 24.98 10.82
N LEU A 151 -29.19 23.64 10.75
CA LEU A 151 -28.72 22.85 9.61
C LEU A 151 -29.52 23.15 8.32
N GLU A 152 -30.85 23.28 8.40
CA GLU A 152 -31.70 23.60 7.24
C GLU A 152 -31.35 24.96 6.61
N ARG A 153 -30.82 25.90 7.41
CA ARG A 153 -30.45 27.25 6.98
C ARG A 153 -29.06 27.34 6.36
N VAL A 154 -28.25 26.29 6.45
CA VAL A 154 -26.91 26.25 5.87
C VAL A 154 -27.04 26.42 4.36
N ARG A 155 -26.36 27.43 3.81
CA ARG A 155 -26.34 27.75 2.38
C ARG A 155 -25.14 27.15 1.69
N LEU A 156 -25.35 26.65 0.47
CA LEU A 156 -24.33 26.10 -0.41
C LEU A 156 -24.61 26.49 -1.86
N SER A 157 -23.54 26.47 -2.65
CA SER A 157 -23.63 26.71 -4.09
C SER A 157 -24.08 25.44 -4.81
N LEU A 158 -25.17 25.56 -5.58
CA LEU A 158 -25.76 24.50 -6.38
C LEU A 158 -25.45 24.74 -7.88
N PRO A 159 -24.51 23.99 -8.45
CA PRO A 159 -24.28 23.98 -9.89
C PRO A 159 -25.32 23.13 -10.63
N PRO A 160 -25.41 23.27 -11.97
CA PRO A 160 -26.12 22.31 -12.82
C PRO A 160 -25.61 20.88 -12.61
N ARG A 161 -26.47 19.87 -12.81
CA ARG A 161 -26.12 18.44 -12.60
C ARG A 161 -24.84 17.99 -13.32
N ALA A 162 -24.62 18.45 -14.55
CA ALA A 162 -23.40 18.14 -15.30
C ALA A 162 -22.13 18.69 -14.63
N ASP A 163 -22.22 19.89 -14.04
CA ASP A 163 -21.12 20.50 -13.29
C ASP A 163 -20.91 19.80 -11.93
N GLN A 164 -21.97 19.33 -11.27
CA GLN A 164 -21.84 18.52 -10.05
C GLN A 164 -21.00 17.26 -10.31
N GLU A 165 -21.30 16.49 -11.36
CA GLU A 165 -20.52 15.31 -11.75
C GLU A 165 -19.06 15.63 -12.10
N ARG A 166 -18.85 16.74 -12.82
CA ARG A 166 -17.51 17.22 -13.17
C ARG A 166 -16.69 17.59 -11.94
N ILE A 167 -17.30 18.27 -10.97
CA ILE A 167 -16.67 18.66 -9.70
C ILE A 167 -16.34 17.44 -8.87
N LYS A 168 -17.27 16.48 -8.73
CA LYS A 168 -17.03 15.20 -8.03
C LYS A 168 -15.81 14.49 -8.60
N SER A 169 -15.78 14.32 -9.93
CA SER A 169 -14.69 13.63 -10.62
C SER A 169 -13.34 14.34 -10.45
N SER A 170 -13.34 15.68 -10.56
CA SER A 170 -12.12 16.49 -10.41
C SER A 170 -11.60 16.48 -8.98
N LEU A 171 -12.48 16.62 -7.98
CA LEU A 171 -12.10 16.55 -6.57
C LEU A 171 -11.61 15.16 -6.18
N ALA A 172 -12.28 14.09 -6.63
CA ALA A 172 -11.82 12.73 -6.40
C ALA A 172 -10.39 12.53 -6.92
N PHE A 173 -10.09 13.01 -8.12
CA PHE A 173 -8.76 12.95 -8.71
C PHE A 173 -7.71 13.68 -7.85
N TRP A 174 -7.93 14.96 -7.52
CA TRP A 174 -6.93 15.76 -6.80
C TRP A 174 -6.79 15.36 -5.33
N LEU A 175 -7.89 15.04 -4.65
CA LEU A 175 -7.85 14.64 -3.24
C LEU A 175 -7.17 13.28 -3.07
N THR A 176 -7.36 12.34 -3.99
CA THR A 176 -6.65 11.05 -3.95
C THR A 176 -5.13 11.27 -4.00
N ARG A 177 -4.64 12.19 -4.86
CA ARG A 177 -3.20 12.52 -4.93
C ARG A 177 -2.68 13.17 -3.64
N VAL A 178 -3.45 14.08 -3.04
CA VAL A 178 -3.08 14.69 -1.74
C VAL A 178 -3.02 13.62 -0.65
N ASP A 179 -3.99 12.71 -0.63
CA ASP A 179 -4.08 11.63 0.37
C ASP A 179 -2.93 10.61 0.23
N GLU A 180 -2.54 10.27 -1.00
CA GLU A 180 -1.37 9.42 -1.29
C GLU A 180 -0.06 10.02 -0.75
N GLU A 181 0.16 11.32 -0.99
CA GLU A 181 1.36 12.01 -0.50
C GLU A 181 1.34 12.19 1.02
N GLU A 182 0.17 12.46 1.61
CA GLU A 182 0.01 12.55 3.05
C GLU A 182 0.33 11.21 3.73
N ALA A 183 -0.12 10.10 3.16
CA ALA A 183 0.19 8.76 3.66
C ALA A 183 1.70 8.50 3.67
N ALA A 184 2.42 8.89 2.60
CA ALA A 184 3.87 8.75 2.52
C ALA A 184 4.62 9.57 3.60
N VAL A 185 4.15 10.78 3.91
CA VAL A 185 4.73 11.60 4.99
C VAL A 185 4.43 11.01 6.37
N ARG A 186 3.21 10.51 6.60
CA ARG A 186 2.85 9.83 7.87
C ARG A 186 3.68 8.58 8.11
N ASP A 187 3.94 7.79 7.06
CA ASP A 187 4.84 6.64 7.14
C ASP A 187 6.26 7.07 7.50
N THR A 188 6.71 8.21 6.98
CA THR A 188 8.03 8.76 7.29
C THR A 188 8.11 9.23 8.74
N LEU A 189 7.07 9.86 9.29
CA LEU A 189 6.98 10.19 10.73
C LEU A 189 7.07 8.93 11.60
N GLN A 190 6.47 7.82 11.17
CA GLN A 190 6.60 6.55 11.89
C GLN A 190 8.02 6.00 11.83
N GLN A 191 8.72 6.13 10.70
CA GLN A 191 10.13 5.75 10.58
C GLN A 191 11.05 6.62 11.43
N ILE A 192 10.80 7.92 11.54
CA ILE A 192 11.53 8.84 12.43
C ILE A 192 11.39 8.40 13.88
N LYS A 193 10.18 8.02 14.33
CA LYS A 193 9.96 7.48 15.68
C LYS A 193 10.76 6.20 15.92
N ASN A 194 10.78 5.31 14.95
CA ASN A 194 11.54 4.06 15.03
C ASN A 194 13.05 4.32 15.05
N LEU A 195 13.54 5.25 14.24
CA LEU A 195 14.95 5.67 14.22
C LEU A 195 15.38 6.29 15.55
N ARG A 196 14.54 7.13 16.16
CA ARG A 196 14.79 7.72 17.49
C ARG A 196 15.01 6.65 18.54
N ALA A 197 14.12 5.66 18.59
CA ALA A 197 14.25 4.52 19.51
C ALA A 197 15.55 3.74 19.26
N LEU A 198 15.89 3.52 17.99
CA LEU A 198 17.09 2.79 17.61
C LEU A 198 18.40 3.51 17.99
N VAL A 199 18.50 4.81 17.73
CA VAL A 199 19.67 5.64 18.08
C VAL A 199 19.91 5.60 19.59
N ILE A 200 18.84 5.75 20.37
CA ILE A 200 18.92 5.69 21.83
C ILE A 200 19.40 4.30 22.26
N ASP A 201 18.77 3.24 21.75
CA ASP A 201 19.10 1.86 22.12
C ASP A 201 20.54 1.49 21.75
N HIS A 202 21.04 1.92 20.59
CA HIS A 202 22.44 1.70 20.19
C HIS A 202 23.41 2.52 21.05
N GLY A 203 23.09 3.79 21.33
CA GLY A 203 23.97 4.68 22.10
C GLY A 203 24.15 4.25 23.55
N VAL A 204 23.08 3.83 24.22
CA VAL A 204 23.12 3.44 25.64
C VAL A 204 23.78 2.08 25.89
N VAL A 205 24.06 1.31 24.84
CA VAL A 205 24.85 0.06 24.90
C VAL A 205 26.17 0.16 24.14
N GLY A 206 26.53 1.36 23.66
CA GLY A 206 27.83 1.67 23.08
C GLY A 206 28.07 1.20 21.65
N ARG A 207 27.00 0.98 20.87
CA ARG A 207 27.04 0.53 19.46
C ARG A 207 27.05 1.68 18.43
N THR A 208 27.58 2.85 18.79
CA THR A 208 27.45 4.09 17.99
C THR A 208 28.70 4.52 17.22
N ALA A 209 29.81 3.77 17.31
CA ALA A 209 31.05 4.12 16.60
C ALA A 209 31.34 3.15 15.44
N PRO A 210 31.71 3.64 14.25
CA PRO A 210 32.20 2.79 13.17
C PRO A 210 33.60 2.28 13.53
N GLY A 211 33.70 1.00 13.90
CA GLY A 211 34.96 0.32 14.19
C GLY A 211 34.73 -1.18 14.33
N PRO A 212 35.77 -2.01 14.11
CA PRO A 212 35.66 -3.45 14.28
C PRO A 212 35.23 -3.78 15.71
N GLN A 213 34.16 -4.57 15.84
CA GLN A 213 33.72 -5.08 17.13
C GLN A 213 34.85 -5.91 17.77
N PRO A 214 35.19 -5.69 19.05
CA PRO A 214 36.08 -6.59 19.76
C PRO A 214 35.37 -7.91 20.07
N ASP A 215 36.10 -9.03 19.93
CA ASP A 215 35.63 -10.38 20.25
C ASP A 215 35.03 -10.45 21.66
N PRO A 216 33.93 -11.19 21.87
CA PRO A 216 33.32 -11.33 23.18
C PRO A 216 34.21 -12.13 24.14
N GLU A 217 34.64 -11.51 25.24
CA GLU A 217 35.20 -12.27 26.37
C GLU A 217 34.09 -13.07 27.10
N PRO A 218 34.35 -14.33 27.50
CA PRO A 218 33.35 -15.16 28.15
C PRO A 218 33.09 -14.73 29.59
N SER A 219 31.87 -14.24 29.88
CA SER A 219 31.43 -13.93 31.24
C SER A 219 30.81 -15.15 31.94
N THR A 220 31.41 -15.58 33.05
CA THR A 220 30.94 -16.66 33.93
C THR A 220 30.04 -16.12 35.05
N THR A 221 28.72 -16.07 34.87
CA THR A 221 27.81 -16.06 36.03
C THR A 221 26.38 -16.52 35.72
N THR A 222 25.94 -17.53 36.47
CA THR A 222 24.61 -18.15 36.46
C THR A 222 23.58 -17.32 37.23
N ALA A 223 22.52 -16.83 36.55
CA ALA A 223 21.10 -16.97 36.92
C ALA A 223 20.18 -16.15 35.98
N HIS A 224 19.17 -16.82 35.40
CA HIS A 224 18.08 -16.31 34.52
C HIS A 224 18.37 -15.99 33.03
N ARG A 225 18.39 -17.06 32.23
CA ARG A 225 17.79 -17.31 30.88
C ARG A 225 17.89 -16.34 29.68
N ALA A 226 18.65 -15.25 29.71
CA ALA A 226 19.13 -14.61 28.48
C ALA A 226 20.57 -14.10 28.66
N PRO A 227 21.51 -14.41 27.75
CA PRO A 227 22.86 -13.84 27.81
C PRO A 227 22.78 -12.31 27.63
N LEU A 228 23.51 -11.57 28.47
CA LEU A 228 23.66 -10.12 28.32
C LEU A 228 24.44 -9.83 27.03
N PRO A 229 24.09 -8.78 26.28
CA PRO A 229 24.80 -8.45 25.05
C PRO A 229 26.23 -7.98 25.35
N ALA A 230 27.13 -8.22 24.40
CA ALA A 230 28.48 -7.66 24.42
C ALA A 230 28.41 -6.12 24.47
N VAL A 231 29.28 -5.53 25.28
CA VAL A 231 29.46 -4.08 25.42
C VAL A 231 30.87 -3.70 24.99
N PRO A 232 31.12 -2.44 24.57
CA PRO A 232 32.44 -2.02 24.10
C PRO A 232 33.54 -2.22 25.13
N LYS A 233 34.78 -2.30 24.64
CA LYS A 233 35.97 -2.40 25.47
C LYS A 233 36.01 -1.25 26.50
N GLY A 234 36.05 -1.59 27.79
CA GLY A 234 36.06 -0.63 28.90
C GLY A 234 34.69 -0.37 29.53
N TRP A 235 33.60 -0.81 28.91
CA TRP A 235 32.27 -0.80 29.52
C TRP A 235 32.06 -2.04 30.38
N ARG A 236 31.17 -1.94 31.38
CA ARG A 236 30.83 -3.07 32.26
C ARG A 236 29.35 -3.10 32.60
N TRP A 237 28.80 -4.30 32.75
CA TRP A 237 27.47 -4.51 33.31
C TRP A 237 27.54 -4.47 34.84
N VAL A 238 26.76 -3.58 35.46
CA VAL A 238 26.69 -3.44 36.92
C VAL A 238 25.22 -3.47 37.37
N PRO A 239 24.86 -4.23 38.43
CA PRO A 239 23.53 -4.17 39.01
C PRO A 239 23.20 -2.75 39.52
N LEU A 240 21.99 -2.26 39.24
CA LEU A 240 21.58 -0.91 39.63
C LEU A 240 21.74 -0.63 41.14
N GLY A 241 21.52 -1.64 42.00
CA GLY A 241 21.66 -1.50 43.45
C GLY A 241 23.09 -1.25 43.94
N GLU A 242 24.11 -1.53 43.11
CA GLU A 242 25.51 -1.18 43.40
C GLU A 242 25.85 0.24 42.94
N LEU A 243 25.08 0.79 41.99
CA LEU A 243 25.29 2.13 41.44
C LEU A 243 24.49 3.21 42.15
N ALA A 244 23.39 2.86 42.83
CA ALA A 244 22.43 3.83 43.32
C ALA A 244 21.67 3.38 44.57
N GLU A 245 21.30 4.35 45.39
CA GLU A 245 20.32 4.18 46.47
C GLU A 245 18.92 4.05 45.85
N VAL A 246 18.22 2.95 46.16
CA VAL A 246 16.86 2.67 45.64
C VAL A 246 15.86 2.65 46.79
N VAL A 247 14.96 3.63 46.82
CA VAL A 247 13.97 3.86 47.89
C VAL A 247 12.56 3.93 47.29
N ARG A 248 11.59 3.21 47.87
CA ARG A 248 10.17 3.32 47.49
C ARG A 248 9.59 4.59 48.11
N GLY A 249 8.71 5.29 47.38
CA GLY A 249 8.01 6.43 47.96
C GLY A 249 7.11 6.05 49.14
N PRO A 250 6.81 6.99 50.05
CA PRO A 250 5.99 6.71 51.20
C PRO A 250 4.52 6.49 50.79
N THR A 251 3.81 5.72 51.61
CA THR A 251 2.36 5.58 51.50
C THR A 251 1.74 6.72 52.31
N ALA A 252 0.82 7.48 51.73
CA ALA A 252 0.07 8.46 52.49
C ALA A 252 -0.83 7.69 53.47
N ASP A 253 -0.55 7.82 54.77
CA ASP A 253 -1.26 7.08 55.80
C ASP A 253 -2.74 7.49 55.84
N SER A 254 -3.64 6.53 56.09
CA SER A 254 -5.10 6.77 56.13
C SER A 254 -5.54 7.52 57.39
N ARG A 255 -4.69 7.55 58.42
CA ARG A 255 -4.83 8.42 59.58
C ARG A 255 -4.22 9.77 59.24
N ARG A 256 -5.03 10.82 59.24
CA ARG A 256 -4.55 12.20 59.07
C ARG A 256 -3.39 12.42 60.06
N PRO A 257 -2.17 12.77 59.60
CA PRO A 257 -1.14 13.21 60.52
C PRO A 257 -1.71 14.37 61.34
N ASP A 258 -1.42 14.38 62.64
CA ASP A 258 -1.89 15.44 63.55
C ASP A 258 -1.61 16.81 62.92
N GLU A 259 -2.66 17.64 62.77
CA GLU A 259 -2.63 18.89 61.97
C GLU A 259 -1.52 19.85 62.43
N ARG A 260 -1.00 19.65 63.64
CA ARG A 260 0.03 20.48 64.28
C ARG A 260 1.48 20.16 63.86
N HIS A 261 1.78 18.97 63.30
CA HIS A 261 3.16 18.52 63.08
C HIS A 261 3.47 18.02 61.65
N GLY A 262 2.48 17.96 60.75
CA GLY A 262 2.68 17.53 59.36
C GLY A 262 3.09 18.66 58.41
N VAL A 263 4.16 18.44 57.64
CA VAL A 263 4.65 19.34 56.58
C VAL A 263 3.95 19.01 55.27
N GLU A 264 3.49 20.04 54.55
CA GLU A 264 2.89 19.88 53.24
C GLU A 264 3.97 19.82 52.16
N VAL A 265 3.99 18.73 51.39
CA VAL A 265 4.95 18.47 50.32
C VAL A 265 4.24 18.10 49.02
N GLY A 266 4.86 18.36 47.87
CA GLY A 266 4.36 17.89 46.59
C GLY A 266 4.57 16.39 46.43
N SER A 267 3.56 15.66 45.94
CA SER A 267 3.68 14.21 45.71
C SER A 267 3.53 13.83 44.25
N LEU A 268 4.56 13.17 43.74
CA LEU A 268 4.58 12.67 42.38
C LEU A 268 3.91 11.31 42.29
N ARG A 269 3.08 11.12 41.25
CA ARG A 269 2.44 9.86 40.93
C ARG A 269 2.92 9.39 39.55
N PRO A 270 2.64 8.15 39.15
CA PRO A 270 3.03 7.65 37.83
C PRO A 270 2.53 8.50 36.65
N ALA A 271 1.39 9.19 36.80
CA ALA A 271 0.83 10.03 35.74
C ALA A 271 1.73 11.24 35.40
N GLU A 272 2.41 11.82 36.38
CA GLU A 272 3.30 12.97 36.19
C GLU A 272 4.59 12.62 35.43
N LEU A 273 4.97 11.33 35.39
CA LEU A 273 6.14 10.87 34.63
C LEU A 273 5.87 10.75 33.12
N LEU A 274 4.59 10.75 32.69
CA LEU A 274 4.18 10.51 31.31
C LEU A 274 4.17 11.75 30.41
N GLY A 275 4.27 12.96 30.99
CA GLY A 275 4.27 14.22 30.23
C GLY A 275 5.65 14.54 29.62
N GLU A 276 5.71 15.49 28.68
CA GLU A 276 6.99 15.95 28.12
C GLU A 276 7.78 16.86 29.06
N ARG A 277 7.10 17.53 30.00
CA ARG A 277 7.68 18.41 31.03
C ARG A 277 7.00 18.20 32.37
N TRP A 278 7.70 18.52 33.45
CA TRP A 278 7.14 18.52 34.78
C TRP A 278 6.14 19.69 34.93
N ALA A 279 4.86 19.37 35.12
CA ALA A 279 3.82 20.36 35.35
C ALA A 279 3.74 20.74 36.84
N HIS A 280 4.79 21.39 37.37
CA HIS A 280 4.96 21.67 38.80
C HIS A 280 3.75 22.36 39.45
N GLU A 281 3.07 23.24 38.71
CA GLU A 281 1.89 23.99 39.19
C GLU A 281 0.64 23.13 39.42
N ARG A 282 0.57 21.94 38.81
CA ARG A 282 -0.59 21.05 38.89
C ARG A 282 -0.35 19.82 39.75
N MET A 283 0.79 19.75 40.44
CA MET A 283 1.15 18.59 41.25
C MET A 283 0.33 18.55 42.54
N PRO A 284 -0.26 17.40 42.91
CA PRO A 284 -0.99 17.27 44.15
C PRO A 284 -0.06 17.38 45.35
N THR A 285 -0.59 17.84 46.48
CA THR A 285 0.12 17.87 47.76
C THR A 285 -0.40 16.83 48.73
N VAL A 286 0.44 16.48 49.69
CA VAL A 286 0.14 15.58 50.81
C VAL A 286 0.89 16.09 52.02
N ARG A 287 0.32 15.85 53.21
CA ARG A 287 1.02 16.09 54.48
C ARG A 287 1.72 14.81 54.93
N LEU A 288 2.99 14.93 55.26
CA LEU A 288 3.81 13.88 55.88
C LEU A 288 4.45 14.42 57.16
N ASP A 289 4.86 13.55 58.07
CA ASP A 289 5.78 13.93 59.14
C ASP A 289 7.11 14.42 58.56
N ALA A 290 7.79 15.29 59.30
CA ALA A 290 9.02 15.95 58.83
C ALA A 290 10.12 14.93 58.48
N ASP A 291 10.27 13.87 59.26
CA ASP A 291 11.31 12.85 59.05
C ASP A 291 11.07 12.04 57.78
N THR A 292 9.82 11.61 57.52
CA THR A 292 9.44 10.90 56.30
C THR A 292 9.55 11.80 55.06
N ALA A 293 9.14 13.06 55.18
CA ALA A 293 9.28 14.05 54.11
C ALA A 293 10.75 14.26 53.72
N GLU A 294 11.64 14.36 54.71
CA GLU A 294 13.07 14.55 54.47
C GLU A 294 13.73 13.28 53.91
N ALA A 295 13.43 12.10 54.45
CA ALA A 295 14.00 10.83 53.98
C ALA A 295 13.66 10.50 52.51
N HIS A 296 12.52 11.00 52.01
CA HIS A 296 12.04 10.76 50.63
C HIS A 296 12.17 11.99 49.72
N ARG A 297 12.81 13.05 50.20
CA ARG A 297 12.99 14.31 49.47
C ARG A 297 13.71 14.08 48.15
N LEU A 298 13.11 14.57 47.08
CA LEU A 298 13.69 14.58 45.75
C LEU A 298 14.73 15.68 45.60
N SER A 299 15.86 15.33 45.00
CA SER A 299 16.96 16.22 44.64
C SER A 299 17.16 16.18 43.12
N PRO A 300 17.59 17.28 42.48
CA PRO A 300 17.91 17.28 41.07
C PRO A 300 18.84 16.12 40.70
N GLY A 301 18.49 15.36 39.65
CA GLY A 301 19.23 14.18 39.22
C GLY A 301 18.73 12.85 39.78
N ASP A 302 17.78 12.85 40.72
CA ASP A 302 17.10 11.61 41.12
C ASP A 302 16.33 11.02 39.93
N VAL A 303 16.36 9.69 39.76
CA VAL A 303 15.61 9.00 38.71
C VAL A 303 14.40 8.31 39.33
N LEU A 304 13.20 8.66 38.86
CA LEU A 304 11.94 8.13 39.37
C LEU A 304 11.46 6.98 38.51
N PHE A 305 11.23 5.79 39.07
CA PHE A 305 10.74 4.60 38.36
C PHE A 305 9.31 4.25 38.75
N VAL A 306 8.48 3.88 37.78
CA VAL A 306 7.13 3.35 38.03
C VAL A 306 7.20 1.90 38.49
N LEU A 307 6.76 1.64 39.72
CA LEU A 307 6.75 0.31 40.35
C LEU A 307 5.41 -0.41 40.19
N SER A 308 4.29 0.30 40.03
CA SER A 308 2.98 -0.32 39.95
C SER A 308 1.99 0.55 39.18
N GLY A 309 1.18 -0.08 38.34
CA GLY A 309 0.22 0.61 37.49
C GLY A 309 -0.22 -0.25 36.31
N GLN A 310 -0.56 0.40 35.20
CA GLN A 310 -0.84 -0.29 33.95
C GLN A 310 0.41 -1.03 33.44
N PRO A 311 0.28 -2.22 32.82
CA PRO A 311 1.42 -2.99 32.34
C PRO A 311 2.41 -2.20 31.48
N ASP A 312 1.91 -1.28 30.65
CA ASP A 312 2.73 -0.48 29.73
C ASP A 312 3.52 0.66 30.41
N SER A 313 3.10 1.10 31.61
CA SER A 313 3.80 2.16 32.34
C SER A 313 4.88 1.61 33.29
N LEU A 314 4.88 0.31 33.57
CA LEU A 314 5.82 -0.30 34.51
C LEU A 314 7.27 -0.19 34.07
N GLY A 315 8.13 0.28 34.98
CA GLY A 315 9.54 0.50 34.72
C GLY A 315 9.84 1.74 33.87
N LEU A 316 8.83 2.53 33.46
CA LEU A 316 9.09 3.88 32.95
C LEU A 316 9.83 4.67 34.01
N CYS A 317 10.77 5.49 33.58
CA CYS A 317 11.46 6.37 34.49
C CYS A 317 11.75 7.75 33.90
N ARG A 318 12.02 8.70 34.79
CA ARG A 318 12.36 10.06 34.40
C ARG A 318 13.30 10.68 35.42
N VAL A 319 14.25 11.48 34.93
CA VAL A 319 15.13 12.30 35.78
C VAL A 319 14.32 13.46 36.36
N TRP A 320 14.42 13.63 37.68
CA TRP A 320 13.82 14.73 38.40
C TRP A 320 14.62 16.01 38.16
N GLU A 321 13.90 17.03 37.72
CA GLU A 321 14.38 18.39 37.52
C GLU A 321 13.57 19.28 38.46
N GLN A 322 14.25 20.02 39.33
CA GLN A 322 13.57 20.89 40.28
C GLN A 322 13.16 22.21 39.60
N ASP A 323 12.01 22.75 39.98
CA ASP A 323 11.56 24.06 39.54
C ASP A 323 12.14 25.19 40.40
N ALA A 324 11.92 26.43 39.97
CA ALA A 324 12.35 27.62 40.70
C ALA A 324 11.61 27.83 42.04
N SER A 325 10.59 27.02 42.36
CA SER A 325 9.74 27.23 43.55
C SER A 325 10.38 26.76 44.86
N HIS A 326 11.54 26.07 44.80
CA HIS A 326 12.24 25.48 45.95
C HIS A 326 11.37 24.59 46.86
N ARG A 327 10.19 24.17 46.37
CA ARG A 327 9.27 23.31 47.12
C ARG A 327 9.86 21.92 47.32
N THR A 328 9.54 21.30 48.46
CA THR A 328 9.90 19.90 48.73
C THR A 328 8.95 18.96 47.98
N TYR A 329 9.52 18.02 47.23
CA TYR A 329 8.77 16.99 46.50
C TYR A 329 9.19 15.59 46.95
N VAL A 330 8.23 14.67 46.98
CA VAL A 330 8.43 13.26 47.30
C VAL A 330 7.73 12.37 46.27
N PRO A 331 8.27 11.19 45.92
CA PRO A 331 7.56 10.22 45.08
C PRO A 331 6.46 9.53 45.90
N ASN A 332 5.35 9.11 45.30
CA ASN A 332 4.39 8.27 46.02
C ASN A 332 4.81 6.79 46.06
N HIS A 333 4.10 5.95 46.82
CA HIS A 333 4.40 4.51 46.96
C HIS A 333 4.37 3.66 45.68
N HIS A 334 3.79 4.18 44.59
CA HIS A 334 3.82 3.56 43.27
C HIS A 334 5.10 3.89 42.48
N LEU A 335 5.97 4.73 43.02
CA LEU A 335 7.24 5.14 42.45
C LEU A 335 8.42 4.69 43.33
N ALA A 336 9.58 4.48 42.71
CA ALA A 336 10.88 4.39 43.37
C ALA A 336 11.73 5.61 43.02
N ARG A 337 12.39 6.19 44.02
CA ARG A 337 13.52 7.11 43.87
C ARG A 337 14.79 6.28 43.72
N VAL A 338 15.56 6.57 42.67
CA VAL A 338 16.89 6.01 42.43
C VAL A 338 17.87 7.18 42.41
N ARG A 339 18.75 7.24 43.41
CA ARG A 339 19.78 8.29 43.53
C ARG A 339 21.15 7.70 43.29
N MET A 340 21.85 8.19 42.27
CA MET A 340 23.17 7.69 41.92
C MET A 340 24.17 7.91 43.06
N ALA A 341 24.97 6.88 43.36
CA ALA A 341 26.04 6.94 44.35
C ALA A 341 27.32 7.47 43.70
N GLY A 342 27.65 8.73 43.98
CA GLY A 342 28.76 9.42 43.33
C GLY A 342 28.57 9.58 41.82
N ASP A 343 29.67 9.62 41.07
CA ASP A 343 29.66 9.95 39.63
C ASP A 343 29.71 8.69 38.73
N ALA A 344 29.40 7.51 39.28
CA ALA A 344 29.59 6.24 38.58
C ALA A 344 28.81 6.15 37.24
N LEU A 345 27.61 6.72 37.17
CA LEU A 345 26.81 6.80 35.95
C LEU A 345 25.92 8.05 35.98
N HIS A 346 25.90 8.79 34.87
CA HIS A 346 25.06 9.96 34.73
C HIS A 346 23.56 9.59 34.76
N PRO A 347 22.70 10.24 35.58
CA PRO A 347 21.28 9.87 35.72
C PRO A 347 20.49 9.82 34.42
N ARG A 348 20.80 10.69 33.45
CA ARG A 348 20.15 10.67 32.12
C ARG A 348 20.49 9.42 31.30
N LEU A 349 21.71 8.88 31.39
CA LEU A 349 22.06 7.63 30.71
C LEU A 349 21.29 6.45 31.30
N LEU A 350 21.15 6.40 32.62
CA LEU A 350 20.29 5.42 33.29
C LEU A 350 18.85 5.53 32.79
N ALA A 351 18.29 6.74 32.72
CA ALA A 351 16.93 6.94 32.27
C ALA A 351 16.71 6.54 30.81
N LEU A 352 17.65 6.87 29.92
CA LEU A 352 17.62 6.47 28.50
C LEU A 352 17.68 4.95 28.35
N TYR A 353 18.60 4.28 29.05
CA TYR A 353 18.71 2.83 29.05
C TYR A 353 17.44 2.15 29.57
N ALA A 354 16.95 2.57 30.75
CA ALA A 354 15.80 1.95 31.38
C ALA A 354 14.50 2.13 30.60
N ASN A 355 14.35 3.25 29.86
CA ASN A 355 13.21 3.48 28.99
C ASN A 355 13.31 2.79 27.62
N GLY A 356 14.54 2.49 27.16
CA GLY A 356 14.84 1.76 25.93
C GLY A 356 15.22 0.30 26.18
N ALA A 357 16.45 -0.09 25.81
CA ALA A 357 16.98 -1.45 25.89
C ALA A 357 16.75 -2.18 27.24
N GLY A 358 16.90 -1.48 28.37
CA GLY A 358 16.70 -2.03 29.71
C GLY A 358 15.22 -2.33 30.04
N ARG A 359 14.29 -1.80 29.24
CA ARG A 359 12.86 -1.91 29.52
C ARG A 359 12.34 -3.35 29.43
N ARG A 360 12.93 -4.16 28.56
CA ARG A 360 12.61 -5.60 28.42
C ARG A 360 12.89 -6.35 29.72
N TRP A 361 14.01 -6.03 30.38
CA TRP A 361 14.39 -6.63 31.66
C TRP A 361 13.39 -6.27 32.76
N LEU A 362 13.05 -4.98 32.86
CA LEU A 362 12.11 -4.46 33.85
C LEU A 362 10.70 -5.05 33.67
N ARG A 363 10.21 -5.20 32.43
CA ARG A 363 8.91 -5.85 32.15
C ARG A 363 8.92 -7.35 32.42
N GLY A 364 10.00 -8.05 32.05
CA GLY A 364 10.14 -9.48 32.29
C GLY A 364 10.12 -9.88 33.77
N ALA A 365 10.46 -8.93 34.65
CA ALA A 365 10.44 -9.11 36.10
C ALA A 365 9.10 -8.72 36.77
N ALA A 366 8.15 -8.12 36.03
CA ALA A 366 6.87 -7.68 36.58
C ALA A 366 5.91 -8.86 36.83
N ARG A 367 5.08 -8.75 37.88
CA ARG A 367 4.07 -9.77 38.27
C ARG A 367 2.67 -9.15 38.39
N GLY A 368 1.62 -9.82 37.89
CA GLY A 368 0.22 -9.34 38.00
C GLY A 368 -0.83 -10.12 37.18
N THR A 369 -2.12 -9.81 37.38
CA THR A 369 -3.30 -10.31 36.64
C THR A 369 -3.88 -9.22 35.71
N ALA A 370 -4.82 -9.56 34.81
CA ALA A 370 -5.33 -8.66 33.76
C ALA A 370 -5.80 -7.29 34.32
N GLY A 371 -5.01 -6.24 34.04
CA GLY A 371 -5.32 -4.83 34.34
C GLY A 371 -4.33 -4.10 35.26
N LEU A 372 -3.56 -4.79 36.11
CA LEU A 372 -2.57 -4.19 37.02
C LEU A 372 -1.36 -5.10 37.21
N ALA A 373 -0.16 -4.53 37.16
CA ALA A 373 1.07 -5.26 37.44
C ALA A 373 2.02 -4.45 38.34
N SER A 374 2.98 -5.14 38.95
CA SER A 374 3.92 -4.56 39.92
C SER A 374 5.35 -5.07 39.74
N LEU A 375 6.30 -4.20 40.04
CA LEU A 375 7.74 -4.43 40.05
C LEU A 375 8.27 -4.29 41.49
N GLY A 376 8.96 -5.33 41.98
CA GLY A 376 9.59 -5.30 43.30
C GLY A 376 10.90 -4.51 43.31
N LEU A 377 11.23 -3.87 44.44
CA LEU A 377 12.48 -3.12 44.60
C LEU A 377 13.72 -4.00 44.36
N ASP A 378 13.68 -5.25 44.79
CA ASP A 378 14.81 -6.17 44.60
C ASP A 378 15.04 -6.53 43.13
N HIS A 379 13.99 -6.55 42.31
CA HIS A 379 14.13 -6.72 40.87
C HIS A 379 14.72 -5.45 40.24
N LEU A 380 14.27 -4.27 40.68
CA LEU A 380 14.84 -3.00 40.23
C LEU A 380 16.35 -2.93 40.56
N ARG A 381 16.77 -3.27 41.78
CA ARG A 381 18.17 -3.33 42.21
C ARG A 381 19.03 -4.31 41.41
N ARG A 382 18.46 -5.44 40.97
CA ARG A 382 19.15 -6.45 40.16
C ARG A 382 19.16 -6.14 38.67
N THR A 383 18.57 -5.02 38.24
CA THR A 383 18.57 -4.64 36.82
C THR A 383 20.02 -4.41 36.37
N PRO A 384 20.54 -5.15 35.38
CA PRO A 384 21.88 -4.94 34.86
C PRO A 384 21.89 -3.64 34.05
N VAL A 385 22.83 -2.75 34.36
CA VAL A 385 22.98 -1.44 33.72
C VAL A 385 24.35 -1.38 33.05
N PRO A 386 24.45 -0.96 31.78
CA PRO A 386 25.73 -0.79 31.12
C PRO A 386 26.38 0.52 31.62
N VAL A 387 27.63 0.44 32.08
CA VAL A 387 28.37 1.56 32.64
C VAL A 387 29.56 1.90 31.73
N PRO A 388 29.45 2.93 30.88
CA PRO A 388 30.58 3.52 30.15
C PRO A 388 31.62 4.17 31.07
N PRO A 389 32.89 4.29 30.63
CA PRO A 389 33.89 5.11 31.30
C PRO A 389 33.41 6.55 31.54
N LEU A 390 33.72 7.09 32.71
CA LEU A 390 33.35 8.46 33.14
C LEU A 390 33.68 9.53 32.08
N ALA A 391 34.86 9.42 31.44
CA ALA A 391 35.30 10.36 30.41
C ALA A 391 34.45 10.31 29.12
N GLU A 392 33.78 9.19 28.84
CA GLU A 392 32.97 8.99 27.63
C GLU A 392 31.50 9.40 27.83
N GLN A 393 31.00 9.41 29.07
CA GLN A 393 29.59 9.66 29.38
C GLN A 393 29.09 11.01 28.85
N GLY A 394 29.90 12.06 28.99
CA GLY A 394 29.56 13.40 28.49
C GLY A 394 29.48 13.47 26.97
N ALA A 395 30.43 12.83 26.28
CA ALA A 395 30.46 12.79 24.81
C ALA A 395 29.29 11.98 24.24
N LEU A 396 28.92 10.87 24.88
CA LEU A 396 27.75 10.05 24.52
C LEU A 396 26.45 10.85 24.65
N LEU A 397 26.25 11.55 25.77
CA LEU A 397 25.07 12.38 25.99
C LEU A 397 24.98 13.51 24.96
N ALA A 398 26.08 14.22 24.71
CA ALA A 398 26.13 15.29 23.71
C ALA A 398 25.80 14.76 22.30
N SER A 399 26.30 13.57 21.94
CA SER A 399 25.98 12.92 20.67
C SER A 399 24.49 12.55 20.58
N LEU A 400 23.89 11.98 21.63
CA LEU A 400 22.47 11.62 21.65
C LEU A 400 21.57 12.86 21.58
N GLU A 401 21.95 13.95 22.24
CA GLU A 401 21.25 15.24 22.17
C GLU A 401 21.32 15.85 20.76
N ALA A 402 22.47 15.77 20.10
CA ALA A 402 22.63 16.23 18.72
C ALA A 402 21.72 15.45 17.75
N TRP A 403 21.64 14.12 17.92
CA TRP A 403 20.70 13.27 17.17
C TRP A 403 19.24 13.64 17.46
N ASP A 404 18.88 13.85 18.72
CA ASP A 404 17.52 14.24 19.09
C ASP A 404 17.12 15.59 18.47
N GLY A 405 18.03 16.56 18.49
CA GLY A 405 17.86 17.85 17.82
C GLY A 405 17.66 17.72 16.31
N GLY A 406 18.44 16.85 15.64
CA GLY A 406 18.27 16.55 14.22
C GLY A 406 16.91 15.91 13.91
N LEU A 407 16.49 14.91 14.70
CA LEU A 407 15.20 14.23 14.54
C LEU A 407 14.02 15.16 14.81
N ILE A 408 14.13 16.09 15.77
CA ILE A 408 13.13 17.14 16.01
C ILE A 408 12.99 18.01 14.76
N SER A 409 14.10 18.50 14.20
CA SER A 409 14.07 19.32 12.98
C SER A 409 13.38 18.59 11.82
N VAL A 410 13.70 17.32 11.60
CA VAL A 410 13.12 16.51 10.52
C VAL A 410 11.64 16.22 10.78
N THR A 411 11.25 15.98 12.04
CA THR A 411 9.86 15.82 12.46
C THR A 411 9.07 17.09 12.16
N THR A 412 9.59 18.25 12.52
CA THR A 412 8.96 19.54 12.24
C THR A 412 8.75 19.76 10.74
N SER A 413 9.75 19.44 9.89
CA SER A 413 9.59 19.53 8.42
C SER A 413 8.51 18.57 7.87
N ALA A 414 8.38 17.38 8.45
CA ALA A 414 7.32 16.44 8.07
C ALA A 414 5.92 16.92 8.52
N GLU A 415 5.81 17.49 9.72
CA GLU A 415 4.58 18.11 10.20
C GLU A 415 4.17 19.33 9.37
N GLU A 416 5.13 20.15 8.92
CA GLU A 416 4.89 21.25 7.97
C GLU A 416 4.35 20.74 6.63
N ALA A 417 4.88 19.63 6.11
CA ALA A 417 4.37 19.01 4.89
C ALA A 417 2.92 18.51 5.05
N LEU A 418 2.57 17.93 6.20
CA LEU A 418 1.17 17.58 6.50
C LEU A 418 0.26 18.82 6.55
N ALA A 419 0.73 19.92 7.14
CA ALA A 419 -0.01 21.18 7.15
C ALA A 419 -0.18 21.78 5.74
N ILE A 420 0.75 21.53 4.82
CA ILE A 420 0.61 21.88 3.40
C ILE A 420 -0.45 21.01 2.72
N ALA A 421 -0.43 19.70 2.94
CA ALA A 421 -1.44 18.77 2.40
C ALA A 421 -2.87 19.20 2.80
N ASP A 422 -3.06 19.58 4.07
CA ASP A 422 -4.34 20.13 4.55
C ASP A 422 -4.75 21.41 3.82
N ARG A 423 -3.82 22.35 3.64
CA ARG A 423 -4.08 23.59 2.88
C ARG A 423 -4.41 23.33 1.41
N LEU A 424 -3.73 22.37 0.77
CA LEU A 424 -3.99 21.98 -0.62
C LEU A 424 -5.37 21.34 -0.76
N ARG A 425 -5.75 20.45 0.15
CA ARG A 425 -7.08 19.83 0.21
C ARG A 425 -8.18 20.89 0.31
N ASP A 426 -8.00 21.87 1.19
CA ASP A 426 -8.94 22.99 1.32
C ASP A 426 -8.97 23.87 0.05
N GLY A 427 -7.80 24.15 -0.52
CA GLY A 427 -7.66 24.90 -1.78
C GLY A 427 -8.35 24.20 -2.97
N CYS A 428 -8.19 22.89 -3.12
CA CYS A 428 -8.85 22.09 -4.15
C CYS A 428 -10.38 22.21 -4.05
N ARG A 429 -10.92 22.09 -2.84
CA ARG A 429 -12.36 22.23 -2.57
C ARG A 429 -12.86 23.63 -2.91
N GLU A 430 -12.15 24.66 -2.46
CA GLU A 430 -12.52 26.05 -2.74
C GLU A 430 -12.47 26.37 -4.24
N GLN A 431 -11.44 25.92 -4.96
CA GLN A 431 -11.36 26.12 -6.40
C GLN A 431 -12.43 25.33 -7.17
N ALA A 432 -12.78 24.11 -6.74
CA ALA A 432 -13.80 23.30 -7.39
C ALA A 432 -15.17 23.97 -7.30
N LEU A 433 -15.51 24.43 -6.10
CA LEU A 433 -16.77 25.11 -5.78
C LEU A 433 -16.83 26.55 -6.31
N ALA A 434 -15.72 27.06 -6.84
CA ALA A 434 -15.70 28.31 -7.57
C ALA A 434 -15.61 28.13 -9.09
N GLY A 435 -15.68 26.88 -9.58
CA GLY A 435 -15.56 26.56 -11.00
C GLY A 435 -14.16 26.80 -11.59
N ARG A 436 -13.14 27.03 -10.76
CA ARG A 436 -11.77 27.37 -11.17
C ARG A 436 -10.79 26.20 -11.12
N LEU A 437 -11.19 25.06 -10.56
CA LEU A 437 -10.30 23.91 -10.46
C LEU A 437 -9.98 23.37 -11.86
N PRO A 438 -8.70 23.26 -12.24
CA PRO A 438 -8.30 22.70 -13.52
C PRO A 438 -8.90 21.31 -13.71
N HIS A 439 -9.40 21.03 -14.91
CA HIS A 439 -9.65 19.64 -15.31
C HIS A 439 -8.28 18.97 -15.34
N GLY A 440 -8.15 17.78 -14.77
CA GLY A 440 -6.90 17.02 -14.81
C GLY A 440 -6.47 16.76 -16.25
N ALA A 441 -5.70 17.69 -16.81
CA ALA A 441 -4.93 17.59 -18.04
C ALA A 441 -3.48 17.84 -17.64
N ALA A 442 -2.59 17.03 -18.20
CA ALA A 442 -1.15 17.16 -17.99
C ALA A 442 -0.70 18.61 -18.28
N PRO A 443 0.25 19.17 -17.51
CA PRO A 443 0.94 20.37 -17.96
C PRO A 443 1.61 20.08 -19.30
N SER A 444 1.33 20.95 -20.25
CA SER A 444 1.92 21.01 -21.58
C SER A 444 3.42 21.33 -21.50
N SER A 445 4.18 20.58 -22.29
CA SER A 445 5.53 20.87 -22.82
C SER A 445 6.68 21.17 -21.85
N GLU A 446 7.78 20.44 -22.10
CA GLU A 446 9.15 20.78 -21.74
C GLU A 446 9.51 22.24 -22.04
N ASN A 447 10.42 22.78 -21.21
CA ASN A 447 11.09 24.09 -21.26
C ASN A 447 10.35 25.29 -20.65
N ASP A 448 10.60 25.59 -19.38
CA ASP A 448 11.33 26.82 -19.04
C ASP A 448 11.80 26.83 -17.57
N VAL A 449 13.05 27.26 -17.40
CA VAL A 449 13.75 27.85 -16.23
C VAL A 449 15.13 27.20 -16.08
N ARG A 450 16.10 27.83 -16.74
CA ARG A 450 17.51 27.80 -16.32
C ARG A 450 17.68 28.71 -15.11
N PRO A 451 18.38 28.29 -14.05
CA PRO A 451 19.15 29.21 -13.23
C PRO A 451 20.59 29.25 -13.77
N GLU A 452 21.00 30.41 -14.26
CA GLU A 452 22.40 30.73 -14.50
C GLU A 452 23.18 30.78 -13.17
N GLY A 453 24.41 30.24 -13.18
CA GLY A 453 25.47 30.67 -12.27
C GLY A 453 25.75 29.78 -11.06
N ALA A 454 26.48 28.67 -11.25
CA ALA A 454 27.49 28.21 -10.29
C ALA A 454 28.56 27.36 -11.00
N VAL A 455 29.81 27.56 -10.58
CA VAL A 455 31.08 27.25 -11.26
C VAL A 455 31.39 25.75 -11.31
N THR A 456 32.07 25.35 -12.39
CA THR A 456 32.55 24.00 -12.74
C THR A 456 33.78 23.54 -11.94
N VAL A 457 33.80 22.24 -11.58
CA VAL A 457 35.01 21.36 -11.67
C VAL A 457 34.53 19.95 -12.06
N PRO A 458 35.05 19.31 -13.13
CA PRO A 458 34.60 17.98 -13.56
C PRO A 458 35.50 16.86 -13.00
N PRO A 459 34.95 15.69 -12.59
CA PRO A 459 35.68 14.43 -12.54
C PRO A 459 35.41 13.59 -13.82
N PRO A 460 36.27 12.59 -14.11
CA PRO A 460 36.58 12.16 -15.47
C PRO A 460 35.49 11.30 -16.10
N THR A 461 35.29 11.52 -17.40
CA THR A 461 34.39 10.77 -18.27
C THR A 461 34.87 9.32 -18.46
N PRO A 462 34.08 8.29 -18.12
CA PRO A 462 34.27 6.96 -18.69
C PRO A 462 33.64 6.92 -20.09
N ALA A 463 34.36 6.30 -21.02
CA ALA A 463 34.10 6.30 -22.45
C ALA A 463 32.66 5.94 -22.85
N ARG A 464 32.03 6.78 -23.68
CA ARG A 464 30.86 6.41 -24.49
C ARG A 464 31.27 5.36 -25.54
N ARG A 465 30.51 4.28 -25.63
CA ARG A 465 30.54 3.26 -26.70
C ARG A 465 29.09 2.91 -27.12
N PRO A 466 28.89 2.28 -28.29
CA PRO A 466 28.09 2.86 -29.38
C PRO A 466 26.64 2.34 -29.51
N ASP A 467 25.82 3.17 -30.18
CA ASP A 467 24.44 2.99 -30.69
C ASP A 467 23.25 3.07 -29.69
N ASP A 468 23.06 4.25 -29.08
CA ASP A 468 21.76 4.69 -28.49
C ASP A 468 20.73 5.11 -29.58
N ARG A 469 20.58 4.32 -30.65
CA ARG A 469 19.48 4.53 -31.62
C ARG A 469 18.37 3.52 -31.31
N PRO A 470 17.11 3.97 -31.15
CA PRO A 470 15.98 3.05 -30.97
C PRO A 470 15.98 2.02 -32.09
N SER A 471 15.73 0.77 -31.73
CA SER A 471 15.58 -0.29 -32.73
C SER A 471 14.48 0.10 -33.72
N GLU A 472 14.59 -0.38 -34.96
CA GLU A 472 13.58 -0.07 -35.98
C GLU A 472 12.18 -0.53 -35.54
N VAL A 473 12.07 -1.61 -34.76
CA VAL A 473 10.83 -2.10 -34.14
C VAL A 473 10.22 -1.05 -33.20
N GLU A 474 11.03 -0.46 -32.31
CA GLU A 474 10.59 0.59 -31.37
C GLU A 474 10.14 1.85 -32.11
N ARG A 475 10.86 2.23 -33.17
CA ARG A 475 10.50 3.38 -34.01
C ARG A 475 9.13 3.18 -34.69
N ARG A 476 8.83 1.97 -35.16
CA ARG A 476 7.50 1.65 -35.75
C ARG A 476 6.40 1.62 -34.70
N ALA A 477 6.66 1.07 -33.51
CA ALA A 477 5.73 1.12 -32.40
C ALA A 477 5.43 2.56 -31.97
N GLU A 478 6.44 3.44 -31.95
CA GLU A 478 6.28 4.87 -31.70
C GLU A 478 5.46 5.57 -32.78
N GLN A 479 5.67 5.22 -34.05
CA GLN A 479 4.86 5.75 -35.15
C GLN A 479 3.38 5.38 -34.97
N LEU A 480 3.07 4.14 -34.61
CA LEU A 480 1.70 3.70 -34.28
C LEU A 480 1.14 4.42 -33.06
N TRP A 481 1.96 4.86 -32.11
CA TRP A 481 1.54 5.58 -30.91
C TRP A 481 1.37 7.10 -31.11
N SER A 482 1.94 7.65 -32.19
CA SER A 482 2.15 9.10 -32.37
C SER A 482 0.86 9.93 -32.34
N SER A 483 -0.31 9.34 -32.56
CA SER A 483 -1.60 10.02 -32.51
C SER A 483 -2.37 9.89 -31.22
N PHE A 484 -1.94 9.03 -30.29
CA PHE A 484 -2.57 8.94 -28.98
C PHE A 484 -2.68 10.29 -28.26
N PRO A 485 -1.63 11.16 -28.19
CA PRO A 485 -1.74 12.43 -27.46
C PRO A 485 -2.91 13.30 -27.92
N ARG A 486 -3.11 13.41 -29.24
CA ARG A 486 -4.21 14.20 -29.83
C ARG A 486 -5.59 13.61 -29.53
N LEU A 487 -5.70 12.28 -29.50
CA LEU A 487 -6.98 11.60 -29.22
C LEU A 487 -7.27 11.52 -27.71
N SER A 488 -6.23 11.55 -26.88
CA SER A 488 -6.34 11.62 -25.43
C SER A 488 -6.96 12.94 -24.98
N ASP A 489 -6.70 14.04 -25.68
CA ASP A 489 -7.31 15.35 -25.39
C ASP A 489 -8.84 15.34 -25.55
N ASP A 490 -9.40 14.39 -26.31
CA ASP A 490 -10.84 14.19 -26.44
C ASP A 490 -11.43 13.14 -25.47
N GLY A 491 -10.65 12.71 -24.48
CA GLY A 491 -11.09 11.79 -23.43
C GLY A 491 -10.92 10.31 -23.77
N LEU A 492 -10.17 9.95 -24.83
CA LEU A 492 -9.82 8.56 -25.12
C LEU A 492 -8.75 8.07 -24.15
N THR A 493 -8.99 6.96 -23.47
CA THR A 493 -7.98 6.34 -22.61
C THR A 493 -6.91 5.61 -23.42
N ALA A 494 -5.73 5.41 -22.84
CA ALA A 494 -4.64 4.66 -23.48
C ALA A 494 -5.06 3.23 -23.84
N LEU A 495 -5.83 2.57 -22.96
CA LEU A 495 -6.32 1.22 -23.21
C LEU A 495 -7.28 1.21 -24.41
N GLU A 496 -8.29 2.10 -24.41
CA GLU A 496 -9.23 2.20 -25.53
C GLU A 496 -8.52 2.48 -26.86
N TYR A 497 -7.49 3.33 -26.86
CA TYR A 497 -6.69 3.59 -28.06
C TYR A 497 -5.99 2.32 -28.58
N VAL A 498 -5.33 1.58 -27.68
CA VAL A 498 -4.66 0.32 -28.02
C VAL A 498 -5.65 -0.69 -28.59
N GLU A 499 -6.87 -0.74 -28.05
CA GLU A 499 -7.95 -1.60 -28.59
C GLU A 499 -8.36 -1.20 -30.00
N GLN A 500 -8.54 0.10 -30.28
CA GLN A 500 -8.89 0.54 -31.63
C GLN A 500 -7.78 0.19 -32.63
N VAL A 501 -6.52 0.38 -32.26
CA VAL A 501 -5.39 -0.01 -33.12
C VAL A 501 -5.35 -1.53 -33.30
N ALA A 502 -5.63 -2.33 -32.27
CA ALA A 502 -5.69 -3.79 -32.35
C ALA A 502 -6.81 -4.27 -33.30
N TYR A 503 -7.99 -3.66 -33.27
CA TYR A 503 -9.08 -3.97 -34.20
C TYR A 503 -8.69 -3.68 -35.65
N LEU A 504 -8.09 -2.52 -35.91
CA LEU A 504 -7.62 -2.13 -37.23
C LEU A 504 -6.51 -3.07 -37.73
N LEU A 505 -5.55 -3.42 -36.88
CA LEU A 505 -4.52 -4.41 -37.18
C LEU A 505 -5.13 -5.76 -37.57
N PHE A 506 -6.15 -6.24 -36.84
CA PHE A 506 -6.84 -7.47 -37.19
C PHE A 506 -7.49 -7.40 -38.57
N LEU A 507 -8.19 -6.30 -38.89
CA LEU A 507 -8.80 -6.12 -40.21
C LEU A 507 -7.74 -6.14 -41.33
N LYS A 508 -6.56 -5.57 -41.07
CA LYS A 508 -5.43 -5.64 -42.00
C LYS A 508 -4.89 -7.06 -42.17
N VAL A 509 -4.78 -7.85 -41.09
CA VAL A 509 -4.43 -9.29 -41.16
C VAL A 509 -5.43 -10.04 -42.03
N ALA A 510 -6.73 -9.83 -41.83
CA ALA A 510 -7.78 -10.51 -42.58
C ALA A 510 -7.74 -10.14 -44.07
N GLN A 511 -7.52 -8.88 -44.40
CA GLN A 511 -7.33 -8.42 -45.78
C GLN A 511 -6.14 -9.12 -46.43
N GLU A 512 -4.99 -9.16 -45.77
CA GLU A 512 -3.79 -9.80 -46.32
C GLU A 512 -4.06 -11.27 -46.67
N LEU A 513 -4.68 -12.03 -45.76
CA LEU A 513 -4.97 -13.46 -45.97
C LEU A 513 -5.91 -13.71 -47.15
N ARG A 514 -6.86 -12.81 -47.38
CA ARG A 514 -7.76 -12.84 -48.54
C ARG A 514 -7.00 -12.65 -49.86
N HIS A 515 -6.02 -11.75 -49.87
CA HIS A 515 -5.29 -11.36 -51.09
C HIS A 515 -4.00 -12.14 -51.34
N ARG A 516 -3.61 -13.05 -50.44
CA ARG A 516 -2.41 -13.88 -50.61
C ARG A 516 -2.43 -14.62 -51.97
N PRO A 517 -1.27 -14.78 -52.63
CA PRO A 517 -1.21 -15.52 -53.90
C PRO A 517 -1.44 -17.03 -53.72
N LEU A 518 -1.05 -17.59 -52.57
CA LEU A 518 -1.19 -19.01 -52.22
C LEU A 518 -1.90 -19.15 -50.87
N ASN A 519 -2.70 -20.22 -50.72
CA ASN A 519 -3.49 -20.50 -49.50
C ASN A 519 -4.36 -19.32 -49.05
N ARG A 520 -5.18 -18.80 -49.99
CA ARG A 520 -6.14 -17.74 -49.70
C ARG A 520 -7.13 -18.20 -48.64
N VAL A 521 -7.32 -17.37 -47.62
CA VAL A 521 -8.32 -17.60 -46.57
C VAL A 521 -9.17 -16.34 -46.45
N ASP A 522 -10.44 -16.43 -46.81
CA ASP A 522 -11.41 -15.35 -46.59
C ASP A 522 -12.13 -15.58 -45.26
N VAL A 523 -11.58 -15.00 -44.20
CA VAL A 523 -12.08 -15.17 -42.83
C VAL A 523 -13.33 -14.32 -42.57
N LEU A 524 -13.45 -13.17 -43.24
CA LEU A 524 -14.52 -12.21 -42.99
C LEU A 524 -15.65 -12.31 -44.01
N GLY A 525 -15.41 -12.91 -45.18
CA GLY A 525 -16.34 -12.93 -46.31
C GLY A 525 -16.38 -11.61 -47.09
N ARG A 526 -15.66 -10.58 -46.61
CA ARG A 526 -15.62 -9.22 -47.16
C ARG A 526 -14.28 -8.55 -46.91
N ASP A 527 -13.96 -7.52 -47.69
CA ASP A 527 -12.76 -6.71 -47.48
C ASP A 527 -13.07 -5.52 -46.56
N ALA A 528 -13.24 -5.84 -45.27
CA ALA A 528 -13.63 -4.85 -44.26
C ALA A 528 -12.58 -3.74 -44.07
N TRP A 529 -11.32 -3.97 -44.42
CA TRP A 529 -10.26 -2.94 -44.36
C TRP A 529 -10.46 -1.87 -45.44
N ASP A 530 -10.65 -2.30 -46.70
CA ASP A 530 -10.89 -1.37 -47.81
C ASP A 530 -12.26 -0.70 -47.72
N GLU A 531 -13.27 -1.39 -47.20
CA GLU A 531 -14.59 -0.81 -46.91
C GLU A 531 -14.50 0.42 -45.99
N LEU A 532 -13.62 0.39 -44.99
CA LEU A 532 -13.40 1.54 -44.09
C LEU A 532 -12.71 2.69 -44.81
N ALA A 533 -11.77 2.40 -45.72
CA ALA A 533 -11.02 3.40 -46.45
C ALA A 533 -11.87 4.21 -47.45
N LEU A 534 -13.01 3.66 -47.89
CA LEU A 534 -13.91 4.29 -48.88
C LEU A 534 -15.00 5.17 -48.25
N ARG A 535 -15.09 5.24 -46.92
CA ARG A 535 -16.17 5.92 -46.20
C ARG A 535 -15.64 7.09 -45.39
N GLU A 536 -16.49 8.11 -45.25
CA GLU A 536 -16.15 9.32 -44.49
C GLU A 536 -17.27 9.73 -43.54
N GLY A 537 -16.96 10.64 -42.61
CA GLY A 537 -17.95 11.27 -41.74
C GLY A 537 -18.80 10.29 -40.92
N THR A 538 -20.08 10.61 -40.76
CA THR A 538 -21.00 9.83 -39.91
C THR A 538 -21.26 8.43 -40.48
N GLU A 539 -21.10 8.23 -41.79
CA GLU A 539 -21.21 6.91 -42.41
C GLU A 539 -20.07 5.99 -41.97
N LEU A 540 -18.83 6.48 -41.98
CA LEU A 540 -17.66 5.75 -41.49
C LEU A 540 -17.85 5.32 -40.02
N THR A 541 -18.30 6.25 -39.17
CA THR A 541 -18.48 5.98 -37.73
C THR A 541 -19.54 4.91 -37.49
N ARG A 542 -20.67 4.99 -38.22
CA ARG A 542 -21.74 4.00 -38.14
C ARG A 542 -21.28 2.63 -38.64
N HIS A 543 -20.64 2.59 -39.81
CA HIS A 543 -20.16 1.36 -40.43
C HIS A 543 -19.14 0.65 -39.53
N TYR A 544 -18.18 1.39 -39.00
CA TYR A 544 -17.18 0.85 -38.08
C TYR A 544 -17.84 0.27 -36.80
N GLY A 545 -18.79 1.00 -36.20
CA GLY A 545 -19.55 0.50 -35.05
C GLY A 545 -20.33 -0.78 -35.34
N THR A 546 -21.04 -0.84 -36.48
CA THR A 546 -21.76 -2.05 -36.92
C THR A 546 -20.82 -3.21 -37.18
N LEU A 547 -19.69 -2.97 -37.85
CA LEU A 547 -18.67 -3.98 -38.10
C LEU A 547 -18.12 -4.57 -36.80
N LEU A 548 -17.77 -3.74 -35.81
CA LEU A 548 -17.27 -4.23 -34.51
C LEU A 548 -18.32 -5.10 -33.80
N ALA A 549 -19.60 -4.70 -33.81
CA ALA A 549 -20.68 -5.48 -33.23
C ALA A 549 -20.88 -6.82 -33.96
N GLU A 550 -20.91 -6.82 -35.28
CA GLU A 550 -21.03 -8.03 -36.10
C GLU A 550 -19.89 -9.03 -35.84
N LEU A 551 -18.65 -8.54 -35.69
CA LEU A 551 -17.50 -9.39 -35.40
C LEU A 551 -17.54 -9.92 -33.95
N GLY A 552 -18.07 -9.14 -33.00
CA GLY A 552 -18.21 -9.54 -31.60
C GLY A 552 -19.23 -10.65 -31.37
N GLU A 553 -20.23 -10.78 -32.26
CA GLU A 553 -21.22 -11.86 -32.23
C GLU A 553 -20.72 -13.17 -32.88
N ARG A 554 -19.53 -13.16 -33.50
CA ARG A 554 -18.93 -14.40 -34.04
C ARG A 554 -18.46 -15.31 -32.90
N GLY A 555 -18.32 -16.60 -33.21
CA GLY A 555 -17.66 -17.56 -32.32
C GLY A 555 -16.13 -17.51 -32.40
N GLY A 556 -15.47 -18.34 -31.59
CA GLY A 556 -14.04 -18.61 -31.68
C GLY A 556 -13.14 -17.41 -31.40
N VAL A 557 -11.98 -17.37 -32.06
CA VAL A 557 -10.95 -16.34 -31.88
C VAL A 557 -11.44 -14.95 -32.27
N ILE A 558 -12.18 -14.85 -33.39
CA ILE A 558 -12.72 -13.58 -33.88
C ILE A 558 -13.70 -12.99 -32.86
N GLY A 559 -14.65 -13.82 -32.39
CA GLY A 559 -15.58 -13.43 -31.34
C GLY A 559 -14.88 -12.92 -30.09
N ARG A 560 -13.79 -13.56 -29.67
CA ARG A 560 -13.01 -13.13 -28.50
C ARG A 560 -12.32 -11.79 -28.72
N ILE A 561 -11.71 -11.55 -29.89
CA ILE A 561 -11.04 -10.27 -30.21
C ILE A 561 -12.04 -9.11 -30.22
N PHE A 562 -13.27 -9.34 -30.68
CA PHE A 562 -14.29 -8.29 -30.80
C PHE A 562 -15.38 -8.35 -29.72
N HIS A 563 -15.21 -9.17 -28.69
CA HIS A 563 -16.25 -9.37 -27.66
C HIS A 563 -16.57 -8.05 -26.97
N LYS A 564 -17.82 -7.57 -27.09
CA LYS A 564 -18.25 -6.24 -26.61
C LYS A 564 -17.38 -5.07 -27.11
N ALA A 565 -16.76 -5.22 -28.28
CA ALA A 565 -16.01 -4.14 -28.90
C ALA A 565 -16.95 -2.98 -29.23
N HIS A 566 -16.49 -1.76 -28.98
CA HIS A 566 -17.21 -0.56 -29.37
C HIS A 566 -16.23 0.52 -29.81
N ASN A 567 -16.74 1.52 -30.53
CA ASN A 567 -16.00 2.68 -30.93
C ASN A 567 -16.22 3.83 -29.91
N PRO A 568 -15.22 4.21 -29.11
CA PRO A 568 -15.31 5.31 -28.16
C PRO A 568 -15.17 6.70 -28.82
N LEU A 569 -14.71 6.76 -30.08
CA LEU A 569 -14.45 8.03 -30.77
C LEU A 569 -15.76 8.72 -31.17
N ARG A 570 -16.07 9.83 -30.49
CA ARG A 570 -17.29 10.61 -30.73
C ARG A 570 -17.28 11.42 -32.03
N ARG A 571 -16.09 11.84 -32.49
CA ARG A 571 -15.94 12.69 -33.69
C ARG A 571 -15.51 11.84 -34.89
N PRO A 572 -16.26 11.85 -36.00
CA PRO A 572 -15.91 11.10 -37.21
C PRO A 572 -14.51 11.37 -37.75
N VAL A 573 -14.09 12.64 -37.71
CA VAL A 573 -12.76 13.07 -38.17
C VAL A 573 -11.64 12.36 -37.40
N HIS A 574 -11.85 12.04 -36.13
CA HIS A 574 -10.82 11.40 -35.30
C HIS A 574 -10.68 9.91 -35.63
N LEU A 575 -11.80 9.24 -35.92
CA LEU A 575 -11.78 7.88 -36.44
C LEU A 575 -11.11 7.82 -37.81
N GLN A 576 -11.42 8.76 -38.70
CA GLN A 576 -10.79 8.84 -40.02
C GLN A 576 -9.28 9.07 -39.91
N ASN A 577 -8.85 10.01 -39.05
CA ASN A 577 -7.44 10.26 -38.77
C ASN A 577 -6.72 9.03 -38.19
N LEU A 578 -7.37 8.32 -37.27
CA LEU A 578 -6.82 7.09 -36.69
C LEU A 578 -6.60 6.03 -37.77
N ILE A 579 -7.63 5.75 -38.59
CA ILE A 579 -7.54 4.76 -39.68
C ILE A 579 -6.42 5.12 -40.66
N GLN A 580 -6.34 6.38 -41.08
CA GLN A 580 -5.31 6.85 -42.00
C GLN A 580 -3.91 6.71 -41.39
N GLN A 581 -3.73 7.06 -40.12
CA GLN A 581 -2.43 6.94 -39.45
C GLN A 581 -2.02 5.49 -39.20
N VAL A 582 -2.95 4.62 -38.84
CA VAL A 582 -2.66 3.18 -38.75
C VAL A 582 -2.26 2.67 -40.14
N ARG A 583 -2.97 3.04 -41.21
CA ARG A 583 -2.61 2.67 -42.57
C ARG A 583 -1.19 3.12 -42.96
N GLU A 584 -0.82 4.36 -42.67
CA GLU A 584 0.53 4.89 -42.92
C GLU A 584 1.59 4.21 -42.03
N GLY A 585 1.25 4.01 -40.76
CA GLY A 585 2.07 3.32 -39.78
C GLY A 585 2.31 1.85 -40.10
N LEU A 586 1.49 1.25 -40.96
CA LEU A 586 1.60 -0.12 -41.46
C LEU A 586 2.15 -0.21 -42.89
N SER A 587 2.78 0.85 -43.41
CA SER A 587 3.42 0.84 -44.74
C SER A 587 4.43 -0.30 -44.96
N TRP A 588 5.05 -0.82 -43.89
CA TRP A 588 6.01 -1.93 -43.92
C TRP A 588 5.36 -3.32 -43.76
N TRP A 589 4.05 -3.39 -43.51
CA TRP A 589 3.34 -4.59 -43.06
C TRP A 589 3.51 -5.79 -44.00
N ASP A 590 3.39 -5.54 -45.31
CA ASP A 590 3.48 -6.57 -46.34
C ASP A 590 4.94 -6.96 -46.63
N GLU A 591 5.87 -5.99 -46.54
CA GLU A 591 7.30 -6.19 -46.84
C GLU A 591 8.06 -6.89 -45.71
N ARG A 592 7.63 -6.72 -44.45
CA ARG A 592 8.32 -7.23 -43.25
C ARG A 592 7.37 -8.00 -42.32
N PRO A 593 6.84 -9.17 -42.72
CA PRO A 593 5.92 -9.95 -41.88
C PRO A 593 6.48 -10.31 -40.50
N GLN A 594 7.80 -10.53 -40.40
CA GLN A 594 8.51 -10.87 -39.17
C GLN A 594 8.50 -9.75 -38.11
N TRP A 595 8.12 -8.51 -38.46
CA TRP A 595 8.06 -7.39 -37.51
C TRP A 595 6.70 -7.18 -36.87
N ARG A 596 5.64 -7.82 -37.38
CA ARG A 596 4.25 -7.58 -36.94
C ARG A 596 4.07 -7.83 -35.44
N ALA A 597 4.48 -9.01 -34.99
CA ALA A 597 4.42 -9.42 -33.59
C ALA A 597 5.35 -8.57 -32.70
N PRO A 598 6.66 -8.41 -33.00
CA PRO A 598 7.55 -7.56 -32.21
C PRO A 598 7.10 -6.09 -32.08
N VAL A 599 6.57 -5.50 -33.16
CA VAL A 599 6.06 -4.12 -33.14
C VAL A 599 4.81 -4.01 -32.27
N PHE A 600 3.90 -4.99 -32.35
CA PHE A 600 2.71 -5.01 -31.49
C PHE A 600 3.08 -5.19 -30.01
N ASP A 601 4.04 -6.07 -29.69
CA ASP A 601 4.55 -6.23 -28.33
C ASP A 601 5.18 -4.94 -27.78
N ALA A 602 5.97 -4.24 -28.59
CA ALA A 602 6.57 -2.96 -28.23
C ALA A 602 5.50 -1.86 -28.05
N PHE A 603 4.46 -1.87 -28.89
CA PHE A 603 3.31 -0.99 -28.79
C PHE A 603 2.53 -1.22 -27.49
N LEU A 604 2.25 -2.48 -27.14
CA LEU A 604 1.63 -2.85 -25.86
C LEU A 604 2.51 -2.43 -24.67
N ALA A 605 3.82 -2.70 -24.71
CA ALA A 605 4.74 -2.31 -23.64
C ALA A 605 4.73 -0.80 -23.38
N ARG A 606 4.68 0.01 -24.44
CA ARG A 606 4.63 1.47 -24.34
C ARG A 606 3.36 1.98 -23.65
N SER A 607 2.23 1.31 -23.84
CA SER A 607 0.98 1.61 -23.13
C SER A 607 1.05 1.32 -21.62
N GLY A 608 1.82 0.29 -21.23
CA GLY A 608 1.98 -0.16 -19.84
C GLY A 608 3.03 0.63 -19.05
N GLN A 609 4.06 1.16 -19.71
CA GLN A 609 5.19 1.85 -19.06
C GLN A 609 4.90 3.31 -18.65
N ARG A 610 3.88 3.97 -19.23
CA ARG A 610 3.55 5.34 -18.82
C ARG A 610 2.60 5.33 -17.63
N HIS A 611 3.14 5.70 -16.45
CA HIS A 611 2.53 5.75 -15.11
C HIS A 611 1.20 6.54 -14.94
N ARG A 612 0.55 6.98 -16.02
CA ARG A 612 -0.68 7.79 -15.99
C ARG A 612 -1.96 7.03 -16.34
N SER A 613 -1.90 5.78 -16.80
CA SER A 613 -3.05 5.07 -17.39
C SER A 613 -3.67 3.95 -16.55
N GLY A 614 -3.06 3.55 -15.43
CA GLY A 614 -3.49 2.34 -14.67
C GLY A 614 -3.36 1.02 -15.46
N ALA A 615 -2.90 1.06 -16.71
CA ALA A 615 -2.74 -0.10 -17.58
C ALA A 615 -1.52 -0.96 -17.23
N GLY A 616 -0.55 -0.39 -16.49
CA GLY A 616 0.66 -1.10 -16.07
C GLY A 616 0.39 -2.31 -15.15
N GLN A 617 -0.77 -2.38 -14.49
CA GLN A 617 -1.18 -3.55 -13.69
C GLN A 617 -1.41 -4.82 -14.54
N TYR A 618 -1.55 -4.69 -15.86
CA TYR A 618 -1.77 -5.79 -16.80
C TYR A 618 -0.51 -6.15 -17.59
N PHE A 619 0.66 -5.62 -17.20
CA PHE A 619 1.92 -5.77 -17.92
C PHE A 619 3.10 -6.13 -17.01
N THR A 620 3.78 -7.21 -17.37
CA THR A 620 5.04 -7.65 -16.75
C THR A 620 6.23 -7.27 -17.64
N HIS A 621 7.32 -6.79 -17.05
CA HIS A 621 8.51 -6.41 -17.80
C HIS A 621 9.07 -7.58 -18.62
N ARG A 622 9.39 -7.35 -19.90
CA ARG A 622 9.77 -8.44 -20.84
C ARG A 622 11.02 -9.20 -20.41
N GLY A 623 12.04 -8.50 -19.92
CA GLY A 623 13.25 -9.17 -19.40
C GLY A 623 12.94 -10.16 -18.26
N LEU A 624 11.95 -9.86 -17.41
CA LEU A 624 11.53 -10.77 -16.34
C LEU A 624 10.79 -11.99 -16.92
N VAL A 625 9.88 -11.78 -17.86
CA VAL A 625 9.17 -12.87 -18.56
C VAL A 625 10.17 -13.80 -19.25
N ASP A 626 11.14 -13.24 -19.97
CA ASP A 626 12.15 -14.00 -20.70
C ASP A 626 13.04 -14.82 -19.75
N ALA A 627 13.43 -14.26 -18.61
CA ALA A 627 14.20 -14.96 -17.58
C ALA A 627 13.39 -16.12 -16.95
N ILE A 628 12.12 -15.90 -16.61
CA ILE A 628 11.23 -16.93 -16.05
C ILE A 628 11.02 -18.07 -17.04
N VAL A 629 10.72 -17.76 -18.31
CA VAL A 629 10.55 -18.78 -19.37
C VAL A 629 11.85 -19.55 -19.61
N SER A 630 13.00 -18.87 -19.59
CA SER A 630 14.30 -19.52 -19.74
C SER A 630 14.62 -20.47 -18.57
N CYS A 631 14.26 -20.10 -17.34
CA CYS A 631 14.43 -20.96 -16.16
C CYS A 631 13.50 -22.19 -16.19
N THR A 632 12.24 -22.01 -16.59
CA THR A 632 11.21 -23.05 -16.56
C THR A 632 11.22 -23.99 -17.77
N ARG A 633 11.82 -23.57 -18.89
CA ARG A 633 12.05 -24.38 -20.11
C ARG A 633 10.79 -25.10 -20.61
N PRO A 634 9.76 -24.36 -21.07
CA PRO A 634 8.57 -24.97 -21.64
C PRO A 634 8.90 -25.86 -22.84
N THR A 635 8.17 -26.95 -22.98
CA THR A 635 8.34 -27.98 -24.01
C THR A 635 7.04 -28.22 -24.77
N VAL A 636 7.11 -28.94 -25.89
CA VAL A 636 5.92 -29.32 -26.69
C VAL A 636 4.93 -30.23 -25.96
N GLU A 637 5.37 -30.91 -24.90
CA GLU A 637 4.52 -31.76 -24.08
C GLU A 637 3.80 -30.97 -22.97
N ASP A 638 4.21 -29.72 -22.71
CA ASP A 638 3.63 -28.94 -21.63
C ASP A 638 2.21 -28.47 -21.95
N THR A 639 1.34 -28.55 -20.93
CA THR A 639 0.11 -27.79 -20.86
C THR A 639 0.38 -26.54 -20.03
N ILE A 640 0.51 -25.40 -20.71
CA ILE A 640 0.94 -24.12 -20.16
C ILE A 640 -0.28 -23.26 -19.85
N VAL A 641 -0.38 -22.81 -18.60
CA VAL A 641 -1.50 -22.00 -18.13
C VAL A 641 -1.01 -20.72 -17.44
N ASP A 642 -1.62 -19.59 -17.78
CA ASP A 642 -1.50 -18.33 -17.04
C ASP A 642 -2.88 -17.93 -16.47
N PRO A 643 -3.10 -18.02 -15.15
CA PRO A 643 -4.38 -17.68 -14.52
C PRO A 643 -4.62 -16.17 -14.35
N ALA A 644 -3.67 -15.31 -14.72
CA ALA A 644 -3.79 -13.86 -14.70
C ALA A 644 -3.09 -13.29 -15.94
N ALA A 645 -3.61 -13.68 -17.11
CA ALA A 645 -2.87 -13.63 -18.36
C ALA A 645 -2.45 -12.22 -18.81
N GLY A 646 -3.13 -11.16 -18.36
CA GLY A 646 -2.84 -9.80 -18.79
C GLY A 646 -2.85 -9.74 -20.32
N THR A 647 -1.80 -9.16 -20.91
CA THR A 647 -1.63 -9.10 -22.39
C THR A 647 -1.08 -10.38 -23.04
N GLY A 648 -1.02 -11.50 -22.31
CA GLY A 648 -0.59 -12.81 -22.81
C GLY A 648 0.94 -13.00 -22.86
N GLY A 649 1.71 -12.17 -22.16
CA GLY A 649 3.18 -12.13 -22.25
C GLY A 649 3.86 -13.47 -21.97
N PHE A 650 3.50 -14.17 -20.90
CA PHE A 650 4.06 -15.49 -20.58
C PHE A 650 3.71 -16.56 -21.61
N LEU A 651 2.48 -16.53 -22.13
CA LEU A 651 1.98 -17.51 -23.10
C LEU A 651 2.72 -17.37 -24.43
N VAL A 652 2.84 -16.14 -24.94
CA VAL A 652 3.57 -15.81 -26.16
C VAL A 652 5.04 -16.21 -26.04
N ARG A 653 5.72 -15.78 -24.98
CA ARG A 653 7.15 -16.09 -24.79
C ARG A 653 7.42 -17.58 -24.61
N SER A 654 6.49 -18.31 -23.99
CA SER A 654 6.57 -19.75 -23.89
C SER A 654 6.48 -20.42 -25.26
N PHE A 655 5.53 -20.00 -26.09
CA PHE A 655 5.40 -20.50 -27.46
C PHE A 655 6.65 -20.23 -28.31
N GLU A 656 7.18 -19.00 -28.26
CA GLU A 656 8.42 -18.65 -28.97
C GLU A 656 9.63 -19.45 -28.48
N HIS A 657 9.71 -19.73 -27.18
CA HIS A 657 10.75 -20.59 -26.62
C HIS A 657 10.64 -22.01 -27.18
N ILE A 658 9.44 -22.59 -27.16
CA ILE A 658 9.21 -23.93 -27.72
C ILE A 658 9.58 -23.94 -29.20
N ALA A 659 9.09 -22.97 -29.98
CA ALA A 659 9.33 -22.89 -31.43
C ALA A 659 10.83 -22.81 -31.78
N ARG A 660 11.63 -22.08 -30.99
CA ARG A 660 13.09 -22.01 -31.16
C ARG A 660 13.81 -23.30 -30.76
N CYS A 661 13.29 -24.01 -29.78
CA CYS A 661 13.91 -25.19 -29.17
C CYS A 661 13.27 -26.52 -29.64
N LEU A 662 12.44 -26.50 -30.70
CA LEU A 662 11.74 -27.68 -31.20
C LEU A 662 12.75 -28.81 -31.52
N PRO A 663 12.62 -29.99 -30.89
CA PRO A 663 13.50 -31.10 -31.21
C PRO A 663 13.25 -31.60 -32.65
N PRO A 664 14.26 -32.19 -33.32
CA PRO A 664 14.04 -32.88 -34.59
C PRO A 664 12.97 -33.97 -34.44
N GLY A 665 12.02 -34.06 -35.38
CA GLY A 665 11.02 -35.13 -35.41
C GLY A 665 9.68 -34.84 -34.72
N VAL A 666 9.35 -33.57 -34.41
CA VAL A 666 8.03 -33.21 -33.84
C VAL A 666 6.89 -33.64 -34.76
N SER A 667 6.00 -34.49 -34.24
CA SER A 667 4.83 -35.01 -34.95
C SER A 667 3.82 -33.91 -35.28
N PRO A 668 2.99 -34.09 -36.33
CA PRO A 668 1.88 -33.18 -36.61
C PRO A 668 0.94 -33.00 -35.40
N ALA A 669 0.66 -34.07 -34.65
CA ALA A 669 -0.17 -34.03 -33.45
C ALA A 669 0.43 -33.19 -32.31
N GLN A 670 1.75 -33.24 -32.12
CA GLN A 670 2.46 -32.39 -31.15
C GLN A 670 2.42 -30.91 -31.55
N ARG A 671 2.57 -30.61 -32.85
CA ARG A 671 2.39 -29.24 -33.38
C ARG A 671 0.94 -28.76 -33.22
N GLU A 672 -0.02 -29.62 -33.51
CA GLU A 672 -1.44 -29.31 -33.36
C GLU A 672 -1.82 -29.04 -31.90
N ARG A 673 -1.27 -29.79 -30.94
CA ARG A 673 -1.48 -29.55 -29.51
C ARG A 673 -1.03 -28.16 -29.06
N LEU A 674 0.07 -27.64 -29.60
CA LEU A 674 0.54 -26.28 -29.29
C LEU A 674 -0.44 -25.21 -29.80
N SER A 675 -1.00 -25.42 -30.99
CA SER A 675 -1.99 -24.51 -31.59
C SER A 675 -3.42 -24.72 -31.07
N HIS A 676 -3.73 -25.89 -30.50
CA HIS A 676 -5.06 -26.28 -30.01
C HIS A 676 -5.00 -26.79 -28.57
N GLY A 677 -5.02 -25.86 -27.62
CA GLY A 677 -5.37 -26.12 -26.23
C GLY A 677 -4.23 -26.50 -25.28
N GLY A 678 -2.99 -26.61 -25.78
CA GLY A 678 -1.78 -26.75 -24.97
C GLY A 678 -1.39 -25.47 -24.24
N ILE A 679 -1.70 -24.30 -24.79
CA ILE A 679 -1.45 -22.98 -24.19
C ILE A 679 -2.80 -22.32 -23.89
N ARG A 680 -3.02 -21.89 -22.64
CA ARG A 680 -4.28 -21.30 -22.18
C ARG A 680 -4.07 -20.17 -21.18
N GLY A 681 -4.95 -19.18 -21.18
CA GLY A 681 -4.92 -18.08 -20.23
C GLY A 681 -6.30 -17.77 -19.68
N THR A 682 -6.34 -17.21 -18.47
CA THR A 682 -7.55 -16.60 -17.90
C THR A 682 -7.28 -15.13 -17.62
N GLU A 683 -8.19 -14.26 -18.05
CA GLU A 683 -8.14 -12.83 -17.77
C GLU A 683 -9.52 -12.36 -17.29
N LEU A 684 -9.55 -11.45 -16.31
CA LEU A 684 -10.80 -10.96 -15.74
C LEU A 684 -11.42 -9.86 -16.61
N VAL A 685 -10.58 -9.00 -17.18
CA VAL A 685 -11.02 -7.79 -17.89
C VAL A 685 -11.16 -8.07 -19.38
N ASP A 686 -12.38 -7.89 -19.89
CA ASP A 686 -12.72 -8.09 -21.31
C ASP A 686 -11.73 -7.38 -22.26
N ALA A 687 -11.41 -6.10 -22.01
CA ALA A 687 -10.47 -5.32 -22.82
C ALA A 687 -9.06 -5.94 -22.87
N THR A 688 -8.52 -6.32 -21.73
CA THR A 688 -7.20 -6.94 -21.63
C THR A 688 -7.18 -8.30 -22.32
N ALA A 689 -8.25 -9.09 -22.18
CA ALA A 689 -8.39 -10.37 -22.86
C ALA A 689 -8.44 -10.25 -24.39
N ARG A 690 -9.09 -9.20 -24.93
CA ARG A 690 -9.06 -8.90 -26.38
C ARG A 690 -7.63 -8.66 -26.86
N LEU A 691 -6.86 -7.85 -26.13
CA LEU A 691 -5.47 -7.56 -26.46
C LEU A 691 -4.58 -8.80 -26.36
N ALA A 692 -4.77 -9.64 -25.34
CA ALA A 692 -4.06 -10.90 -25.21
C ALA A 692 -4.34 -11.83 -26.40
N THR A 693 -5.61 -11.99 -26.76
CA THR A 693 -6.03 -12.83 -27.89
C THR A 693 -5.44 -12.32 -29.21
N MET A 694 -5.46 -11.00 -29.44
CA MET A 694 -4.80 -10.40 -30.59
C MET A 694 -3.29 -10.62 -30.58
N ASN A 695 -2.65 -10.54 -29.41
CA ASN A 695 -1.22 -10.78 -29.29
C ASN A 695 -0.86 -12.24 -29.61
N LEU A 696 -1.59 -13.20 -29.04
CA LEU A 696 -1.44 -14.62 -29.31
C LEU A 696 -1.65 -14.94 -30.80
N LEU A 697 -2.62 -14.28 -31.45
CA LEU A 697 -2.88 -14.42 -32.88
C LEU A 697 -1.69 -13.94 -33.73
N LEU A 698 -1.15 -12.75 -33.46
CA LEU A 698 -0.03 -12.19 -34.22
C LEU A 698 1.26 -13.03 -34.09
N HIS A 699 1.45 -13.67 -32.94
CA HIS A 699 2.56 -14.58 -32.67
C HIS A 699 2.33 -16.01 -33.21
N GLY A 700 1.16 -16.29 -33.78
CA GLY A 700 0.83 -17.61 -34.34
C GLY A 700 0.53 -18.68 -33.29
N VAL A 701 0.29 -18.28 -32.03
CA VAL A 701 -0.20 -19.17 -30.97
C VAL A 701 -1.65 -19.57 -31.27
N GLU A 702 -2.46 -18.59 -31.66
CA GLU A 702 -3.84 -18.78 -32.07
C GLU A 702 -4.01 -18.76 -33.59
N ARG A 703 -5.07 -19.42 -34.06
CA ARG A 703 -5.47 -19.43 -35.47
C ARG A 703 -6.82 -18.77 -35.65
N LEU A 704 -6.99 -18.05 -36.76
CA LEU A 704 -8.24 -17.35 -37.08
C LEU A 704 -9.44 -18.28 -37.27
N ASP A 705 -9.20 -19.50 -37.74
CA ASP A 705 -10.19 -20.57 -37.91
C ASP A 705 -10.40 -21.40 -36.64
N GLY A 706 -9.83 -21.00 -35.51
CA GLY A 706 -9.96 -21.70 -34.23
C GLY A 706 -11.35 -21.57 -33.62
N ASP A 707 -11.98 -22.70 -33.32
CA ASP A 707 -13.31 -22.78 -32.69
C ASP A 707 -13.36 -22.17 -31.27
N ARG A 708 -12.21 -22.04 -30.59
CA ARG A 708 -12.08 -21.50 -29.24
C ARG A 708 -10.79 -20.71 -29.07
N ALA A 709 -10.89 -19.52 -28.50
CA ALA A 709 -9.73 -18.74 -28.08
C ALA A 709 -9.01 -19.40 -26.89
N ALA A 710 -7.69 -19.22 -26.82
CA ALA A 710 -6.86 -19.69 -25.71
C ALA A 710 -7.08 -18.86 -24.44
N ILE A 711 -7.51 -17.61 -24.59
CA ILE A 711 -7.86 -16.71 -23.48
C ILE A 711 -9.35 -16.83 -23.12
N GLU A 712 -9.61 -17.20 -21.88
CA GLU A 712 -10.94 -17.23 -21.28
C GLU A 712 -11.17 -15.99 -20.41
N VAL A 713 -12.33 -15.35 -20.57
CA VAL A 713 -12.72 -14.22 -19.70
C VAL A 713 -13.52 -14.74 -18.52
N ARG A 714 -12.92 -14.76 -17.32
CA ARG A 714 -13.57 -15.13 -16.06
C ARG A 714 -12.73 -14.75 -14.85
N ASP A 715 -13.34 -14.83 -13.66
CA ASP A 715 -12.61 -14.81 -12.40
C ASP A 715 -11.94 -16.17 -12.14
N SER A 716 -10.60 -16.19 -12.16
CA SER A 716 -9.80 -17.38 -11.89
C SER A 716 -10.05 -18.00 -10.52
N LEU A 717 -10.35 -17.17 -9.51
CA LEU A 717 -10.48 -17.64 -8.12
C LEU A 717 -11.88 -18.16 -7.81
N ALA A 718 -12.88 -17.83 -8.64
CA ALA A 718 -14.29 -18.17 -8.40
C ALA A 718 -14.57 -19.68 -8.30
N VAL A 719 -13.87 -20.51 -9.08
CA VAL A 719 -14.13 -21.96 -9.14
C VAL A 719 -12.84 -22.78 -9.14
N SER A 720 -12.93 -24.01 -8.67
CA SER A 720 -11.81 -24.97 -8.77
C SER A 720 -11.55 -25.34 -10.22
N PRO A 721 -10.27 -25.42 -10.66
CA PRO A 721 -9.96 -25.69 -12.04
C PRO A 721 -10.34 -27.12 -12.43
N SER A 722 -11.07 -27.25 -13.55
CA SER A 722 -11.49 -28.54 -14.12
C SER A 722 -10.39 -29.25 -14.91
N ARG A 723 -9.38 -28.50 -15.38
CA ARG A 723 -8.24 -29.01 -16.14
C ARG A 723 -6.95 -28.61 -15.45
N ARG A 724 -6.04 -29.58 -15.27
CA ARG A 724 -4.72 -29.35 -14.69
C ARG A 724 -3.72 -28.83 -15.74
N ALA A 725 -2.57 -28.37 -15.26
CA ALA A 725 -1.46 -27.85 -16.05
C ALA A 725 -0.14 -28.48 -15.61
N THR A 726 0.76 -28.70 -16.57
CA THR A 726 2.14 -29.17 -16.31
C THR A 726 3.06 -27.97 -16.02
N LEU A 727 2.72 -26.79 -16.53
CA LEU A 727 3.46 -25.55 -16.30
C LEU A 727 2.50 -24.39 -16.04
N VAL A 728 2.70 -23.67 -14.94
CA VAL A 728 1.97 -22.43 -14.62
C VAL A 728 2.93 -21.26 -14.47
N LEU A 729 2.73 -20.21 -15.27
CA LEU A 729 3.50 -18.97 -15.21
C LEU A 729 2.53 -17.83 -14.93
N ALA A 730 2.79 -17.01 -13.91
CA ALA A 730 1.84 -15.98 -13.51
C ALA A 730 2.50 -14.74 -12.88
N ASP A 731 1.93 -13.58 -13.19
CA ASP A 731 2.14 -12.32 -12.46
C ASP A 731 0.77 -11.79 -11.96
N PRO A 732 0.26 -12.31 -10.83
CA PRO A 732 -1.06 -11.95 -10.31
C PRO A 732 -1.16 -10.47 -9.90
N PRO A 733 -2.37 -9.87 -9.94
CA PRO A 733 -2.55 -8.46 -9.62
C PRO A 733 -2.15 -8.10 -8.17
N LEU A 734 -1.56 -6.93 -7.97
CA LEU A 734 -1.04 -6.45 -6.66
C LEU A 734 -2.09 -5.69 -5.79
N GLY A 735 -3.29 -5.44 -6.31
CA GLY A 735 -4.32 -4.59 -5.67
C GLY A 735 -5.29 -5.31 -4.72
N GLN A 736 -6.22 -4.54 -4.14
CA GLN A 736 -7.33 -5.07 -3.32
C GLN A 736 -8.37 -5.84 -4.17
N ARG A 737 -9.05 -6.77 -3.50
CA ARG A 737 -9.96 -7.77 -4.07
C ARG A 737 -11.07 -7.13 -4.93
N ARG A 738 -11.14 -7.53 -6.21
CA ARG A 738 -12.20 -7.14 -7.16
C ARG A 738 -13.28 -8.22 -7.38
N SER A 739 -13.20 -9.35 -6.67
CA SER A 739 -14.17 -10.46 -6.84
C SER A 739 -15.49 -10.13 -6.16
N THR A 740 -16.59 -10.24 -6.92
CA THR A 740 -17.96 -9.83 -6.55
C THR A 740 -18.87 -11.00 -6.16
N VAL A 741 -18.36 -12.24 -6.05
CA VAL A 741 -19.22 -13.41 -5.79
C VAL A 741 -19.41 -13.65 -4.29
N PRO A 742 -20.64 -13.56 -3.74
CA PRO A 742 -20.92 -13.90 -2.35
C PRO A 742 -20.84 -15.41 -2.13
N SER A 743 -20.28 -15.81 -0.99
CA SER A 743 -20.19 -17.19 -0.53
C SER A 743 -21.56 -17.85 -0.46
N SER A 744 -21.80 -18.88 -1.29
CA SER A 744 -22.95 -19.78 -1.15
C SER A 744 -22.47 -21.23 -1.00
N GLY A 745 -22.51 -21.74 0.23
CA GLY A 745 -22.55 -23.19 0.53
C GLY A 745 -21.32 -23.83 1.16
N ALA A 746 -21.36 -24.06 2.48
CA ALA A 746 -21.16 -25.34 3.21
C ALA A 746 -20.80 -25.06 4.70
N PRO A 747 -21.48 -25.67 5.70
CA PRO A 747 -21.21 -25.41 7.11
C PRO A 747 -19.96 -26.18 7.57
N GLY A 748 -18.98 -25.49 8.16
CA GLY A 748 -17.82 -26.12 8.81
C GLY A 748 -16.48 -25.38 8.74
N LEU A 749 -16.35 -24.35 7.91
CA LEU A 749 -15.17 -23.47 7.85
C LEU A 749 -15.55 -22.06 8.31
N HIS A 750 -15.96 -21.91 9.57
CA HIS A 750 -16.36 -20.62 10.12
C HIS A 750 -15.12 -19.78 10.49
N GLY A 751 -14.77 -18.83 9.62
CA GLY A 751 -14.39 -17.50 10.08
C GLY A 751 -15.65 -16.76 10.56
N THR A 752 -15.49 -15.84 11.51
CA THR A 752 -16.57 -14.99 12.03
C THR A 752 -17.20 -14.17 10.89
N GLU A 753 -18.53 -14.04 10.91
CA GLU A 753 -19.30 -13.27 9.92
C GLU A 753 -18.71 -11.86 9.76
N GLY A 754 -18.22 -11.57 8.54
CA GLY A 754 -17.43 -10.36 8.21
C GLY A 754 -16.24 -10.65 7.30
N ASP A 755 -15.76 -11.89 7.24
CA ASP A 755 -14.63 -12.26 6.39
C ASP A 755 -15.06 -12.44 4.91
N LEU A 756 -14.59 -11.52 4.06
CA LEU A 756 -14.58 -11.60 2.59
C LEU A 756 -13.64 -12.74 2.10
N ALA A 757 -13.78 -13.95 2.63
CA ALA A 757 -12.99 -15.12 2.23
C ALA A 757 -13.54 -15.73 0.94
N ILE A 758 -12.67 -16.26 0.07
CA ILE A 758 -13.10 -17.02 -1.11
C ILE A 758 -13.57 -18.40 -0.65
N ALA A 759 -14.81 -18.78 -0.98
CA ALA A 759 -15.36 -20.11 -0.67
C ALA A 759 -14.79 -21.17 -1.63
N ARG A 760 -13.52 -21.54 -1.42
CA ARG A 760 -12.80 -22.58 -2.17
C ARG A 760 -12.40 -23.70 -1.21
N PRO A 761 -13.16 -24.81 -1.16
CA PRO A 761 -12.89 -25.90 -0.21
C PRO A 761 -11.56 -26.62 -0.48
N ASP A 762 -11.01 -26.44 -1.69
CA ASP A 762 -9.70 -26.95 -2.10
C ASP A 762 -8.52 -26.04 -1.70
N PHE A 763 -8.77 -24.87 -1.11
CA PHE A 763 -7.73 -24.02 -0.53
C PHE A 763 -7.35 -24.48 0.88
N TRP A 764 -6.07 -24.30 1.23
CA TRP A 764 -5.56 -24.65 2.55
C TRP A 764 -6.00 -23.68 3.64
N ALA A 765 -6.26 -22.43 3.28
CA ALA A 765 -6.70 -21.38 4.19
C ALA A 765 -7.61 -20.37 3.47
N ALA A 766 -8.64 -19.91 4.17
CA ALA A 766 -9.34 -18.68 3.84
C ALA A 766 -8.40 -17.49 4.08
N THR A 767 -8.26 -16.60 3.09
CA THR A 767 -7.40 -15.43 3.20
C THR A 767 -8.14 -14.16 2.79
N GLY A 768 -7.74 -13.02 3.35
CA GLY A 768 -8.15 -11.69 2.87
C GLY A 768 -7.18 -11.09 1.84
N HIS A 769 -6.20 -11.86 1.37
CA HIS A 769 -5.11 -11.39 0.50
C HIS A 769 -5.14 -12.12 -0.84
N GLN A 770 -5.53 -11.39 -1.89
CA GLN A 770 -5.71 -11.94 -3.23
C GLN A 770 -4.47 -12.69 -3.76
N GLN A 771 -3.26 -12.25 -3.41
CA GLN A 771 -2.01 -12.90 -3.85
C GLN A 771 -1.80 -14.27 -3.20
N LEU A 772 -2.24 -14.45 -1.94
CA LEU A 772 -2.24 -15.77 -1.30
C LEU A 772 -3.28 -16.69 -1.92
N ASP A 773 -4.45 -16.16 -2.28
CA ASP A 773 -5.49 -16.93 -2.98
C ASP A 773 -5.02 -17.39 -4.38
N PHE A 774 -4.31 -16.54 -5.14
CA PHE A 774 -3.69 -16.94 -6.41
C PHE A 774 -2.61 -17.99 -6.23
N LEU A 775 -1.77 -17.90 -5.19
CA LEU A 775 -0.75 -18.92 -4.92
C LEU A 775 -1.39 -20.29 -4.62
N GLN A 776 -2.47 -20.31 -3.84
CA GLN A 776 -3.28 -21.52 -3.61
C GLN A 776 -3.93 -22.01 -4.91
N HIS A 777 -4.45 -21.10 -5.75
CA HIS A 777 -5.03 -21.44 -7.04
C HIS A 777 -4.00 -22.08 -7.98
N VAL A 778 -2.80 -21.53 -8.08
CA VAL A 778 -1.69 -22.10 -8.86
C VAL A 778 -1.37 -23.52 -8.39
N TYR A 779 -1.28 -23.75 -7.07
CA TYR A 779 -1.12 -25.10 -6.53
C TYR A 779 -2.24 -26.05 -6.96
N THR A 780 -3.49 -25.60 -6.95
CA THR A 780 -4.64 -26.41 -7.41
C THR A 780 -4.59 -26.66 -8.91
N LEU A 781 -4.10 -25.72 -9.73
CA LEU A 781 -3.95 -25.90 -11.18
C LEU A 781 -2.92 -26.98 -11.54
N LEU A 782 -1.83 -27.08 -10.78
CA LEU A 782 -0.75 -28.02 -11.09
C LEU A 782 -1.19 -29.48 -10.94
N GLU A 783 -0.79 -30.30 -11.90
CA GLU A 783 -0.71 -31.76 -11.73
C GLU A 783 0.49 -32.15 -10.86
N ILE A 784 0.54 -33.41 -10.41
CA ILE A 784 1.72 -33.93 -9.71
C ILE A 784 2.90 -33.97 -10.68
N GLY A 785 4.05 -33.42 -10.30
CA GLY A 785 5.21 -33.20 -11.18
C GLY A 785 5.12 -31.90 -12.00
N GLY A 786 4.00 -31.17 -11.92
CA GLY A 786 3.85 -29.88 -12.58
C GLY A 786 4.69 -28.79 -11.91
N ARG A 787 5.21 -27.86 -12.70
CA ARG A 787 6.12 -26.78 -12.29
C ARG A 787 5.45 -25.41 -12.39
N ALA A 788 5.84 -24.48 -11.54
CA ALA A 788 5.34 -23.11 -11.59
C ALA A 788 6.42 -22.06 -11.31
N ALA A 789 6.21 -20.88 -11.88
CA ALA A 789 6.91 -19.65 -11.51
C ALA A 789 5.89 -18.53 -11.32
N VAL A 790 5.82 -17.97 -10.10
CA VAL A 790 4.79 -17.01 -9.71
C VAL A 790 5.43 -15.76 -9.12
N VAL A 791 5.08 -14.59 -9.67
CA VAL A 791 5.47 -13.30 -9.10
C VAL A 791 4.61 -13.01 -7.86
N VAL A 792 5.25 -12.63 -6.75
CA VAL A 792 4.56 -12.36 -5.47
C VAL A 792 5.19 -11.16 -4.74
N PRO A 793 4.39 -10.33 -4.03
CA PRO A 793 4.92 -9.29 -3.18
C PRO A 793 5.54 -9.85 -1.89
N ASP A 794 6.43 -9.08 -1.25
CA ASP A 794 7.07 -9.49 0.02
C ASP A 794 6.06 -9.91 1.10
N GLY A 795 4.86 -9.31 1.13
CA GLY A 795 3.80 -9.67 2.08
C GLY A 795 3.45 -11.16 2.08
N VAL A 796 3.48 -11.82 0.92
CA VAL A 796 3.25 -13.28 0.81
C VAL A 796 4.32 -14.07 1.56
N LEU A 797 5.54 -13.55 1.63
CA LEU A 797 6.70 -14.24 2.20
C LEU A 797 6.71 -14.24 3.74
N PHE A 798 6.19 -13.21 4.41
CA PHE A 798 6.31 -13.07 5.87
C PHE A 798 4.99 -12.95 6.64
N GLN A 799 3.86 -12.68 5.96
CA GLN A 799 2.60 -12.43 6.67
C GLN A 799 2.18 -13.61 7.55
N GLY A 800 1.80 -13.34 8.80
CA GLY A 800 1.33 -14.35 9.75
C GLY A 800 -0.09 -14.89 9.46
N GLY A 801 -0.60 -15.76 10.35
CA GLY A 801 -1.96 -16.28 10.26
C GLY A 801 -2.19 -17.17 9.04
N ALA A 802 -3.16 -16.83 8.19
CA ALA A 802 -3.46 -17.58 6.98
C ALA A 802 -2.26 -17.67 6.01
N GLY A 803 -1.46 -16.60 5.90
CA GLY A 803 -0.25 -16.58 5.07
C GLY A 803 0.79 -17.61 5.51
N GLU A 804 1.02 -17.73 6.81
CA GLU A 804 1.92 -18.74 7.36
C GLU A 804 1.42 -20.17 7.08
N ARG A 805 0.10 -20.40 7.21
CA ARG A 805 -0.51 -21.70 6.88
C ARG A 805 -0.31 -22.07 5.42
N VAL A 806 -0.50 -21.12 4.50
CA VAL A 806 -0.26 -21.32 3.06
C VAL A 806 1.21 -21.65 2.81
N ARG A 807 2.17 -20.92 3.40
CA ARG A 807 3.61 -21.22 3.24
C ARG A 807 3.99 -22.59 3.78
N ARG A 808 3.48 -23.00 4.95
CA ARG A 808 3.67 -24.34 5.52
C ARG A 808 3.23 -25.43 4.55
N GLN A 809 2.03 -25.29 4.01
CA GLN A 809 1.49 -26.29 3.08
C GLN A 809 2.21 -26.27 1.73
N LEU A 810 2.62 -25.10 1.24
CA LEU A 810 3.41 -24.98 0.02
C LEU A 810 4.74 -25.71 0.15
N LEU A 811 5.52 -25.45 1.21
CA LEU A 811 6.80 -26.15 1.46
C LEU A 811 6.61 -27.66 1.67
N LYS A 812 5.47 -28.06 2.22
CA LYS A 812 5.15 -29.46 2.46
C LYS A 812 4.76 -30.21 1.18
N GLN A 813 3.94 -29.61 0.34
CA GLN A 813 3.31 -30.26 -0.83
C GLN A 813 4.00 -29.94 -2.15
N CYS A 814 4.89 -28.95 -2.17
CA CYS A 814 5.70 -28.59 -3.32
C CYS A 814 7.19 -28.62 -2.95
N ASP A 815 8.05 -28.84 -3.94
CA ASP A 815 9.48 -28.53 -3.87
C ASP A 815 9.69 -27.08 -4.30
N VAL A 816 9.65 -26.15 -3.33
CA VAL A 816 9.93 -24.73 -3.52
C VAL A 816 11.44 -24.52 -3.55
N HIS A 817 12.03 -24.78 -4.71
CA HIS A 817 13.48 -24.87 -4.85
C HIS A 817 14.18 -23.52 -5.09
N THR A 818 13.47 -22.47 -5.53
CA THR A 818 14.08 -21.15 -5.80
C THR A 818 13.17 -19.97 -5.46
N LEU A 819 13.73 -18.94 -4.83
CA LEU A 819 13.16 -17.61 -4.64
C LEU A 819 14.11 -16.57 -5.29
N LEU A 820 13.61 -15.78 -6.23
CA LEU A 820 14.31 -14.63 -6.81
C LEU A 820 13.74 -13.34 -6.23
N ARG A 821 14.56 -12.50 -5.60
CA ARG A 821 14.15 -11.17 -5.11
C ARG A 821 14.42 -10.14 -6.18
N LEU A 822 13.41 -9.40 -6.62
CA LEU A 822 13.51 -8.46 -7.74
C LEU A 822 13.90 -7.04 -7.26
N PRO A 823 14.61 -6.26 -8.10
CA PRO A 823 14.80 -4.83 -7.92
C PRO A 823 13.49 -4.05 -8.08
N PHE A 824 13.49 -2.80 -7.64
CA PHE A 824 12.32 -1.91 -7.75
C PHE A 824 12.02 -1.56 -9.21
N GLY A 825 10.73 -1.50 -9.56
CA GLY A 825 10.25 -1.02 -10.86
C GLY A 825 10.10 -2.06 -11.98
N LEU A 826 10.23 -3.37 -11.70
CA LEU A 826 10.13 -4.44 -12.70
C LEU A 826 8.72 -4.96 -13.00
N SER A 827 7.69 -4.51 -12.27
CA SER A 827 6.28 -4.77 -12.60
C SER A 827 5.57 -3.45 -12.86
N GLY A 828 4.70 -3.40 -13.86
CA GLY A 828 4.05 -2.15 -14.30
C GLY A 828 3.08 -1.55 -13.27
N ALA A 829 2.85 -2.21 -12.13
CA ALA A 829 1.81 -1.86 -11.18
C ALA A 829 2.17 -0.78 -10.14
N SER A 830 3.45 -0.47 -9.87
CA SER A 830 3.87 0.69 -9.03
C SER A 830 5.37 0.65 -8.74
N SER A 831 6.05 1.81 -8.81
CA SER A 831 7.50 1.94 -8.64
C SER A 831 8.02 1.65 -7.21
N GLY A 832 7.16 1.29 -6.25
CA GLY A 832 7.52 1.10 -4.84
C GLY A 832 7.28 -0.30 -4.26
N VAL A 833 6.62 -1.23 -4.97
CA VAL A 833 6.31 -2.56 -4.41
C VAL A 833 7.50 -3.50 -4.58
N LYS A 834 7.89 -4.15 -3.48
CA LYS A 834 8.92 -5.18 -3.45
C LYS A 834 8.35 -6.51 -3.93
N LEU A 835 8.88 -7.02 -5.04
CA LEU A 835 8.41 -8.24 -5.70
C LEU A 835 9.47 -9.34 -5.70
N ASN A 836 9.00 -10.58 -5.83
CA ASN A 836 9.80 -11.78 -5.85
C ASN A 836 9.20 -12.77 -6.85
N VAL A 837 9.98 -13.76 -7.29
CA VAL A 837 9.49 -14.90 -8.07
C VAL A 837 9.73 -16.18 -7.28
N LEU A 838 8.67 -16.93 -7.01
CA LEU A 838 8.73 -18.27 -6.43
C LEU A 838 8.74 -19.30 -7.57
N PHE A 839 9.73 -20.18 -7.57
CA PHE A 839 9.79 -21.35 -8.46
C PHE A 839 9.57 -22.62 -7.64
N PHE A 840 8.62 -23.45 -8.05
CA PHE A 840 8.30 -24.68 -7.33
C PHE A 840 7.70 -25.76 -8.23
N GLU A 841 7.88 -27.02 -7.81
CA GLU A 841 7.27 -28.20 -8.43
C GLU A 841 6.29 -28.86 -7.46
N LYS A 842 5.10 -29.27 -7.93
CA LYS A 842 4.13 -29.98 -7.11
C LYS A 842 4.55 -31.42 -6.90
N ALA A 843 4.78 -31.80 -5.65
CA ALA A 843 5.25 -33.14 -5.31
C ALA A 843 4.10 -34.10 -5.01
N ALA A 844 4.35 -35.40 -5.20
CA ALA A 844 3.47 -36.42 -4.64
C ALA A 844 3.54 -36.37 -3.10
N ALA A 845 2.41 -36.65 -2.45
CA ALA A 845 2.36 -36.70 -0.98
C ALA A 845 3.32 -37.78 -0.46
N ARG A 846 4.24 -37.38 0.43
CA ARG A 846 5.18 -38.33 1.03
C ARG A 846 4.51 -39.11 2.16
N PRO A 847 4.70 -40.44 2.24
CA PRO A 847 4.06 -41.28 3.28
C PRO A 847 4.44 -40.90 4.71
N ASP A 848 5.67 -40.40 4.90
CA ASP A 848 6.21 -39.99 6.20
C ASP A 848 5.76 -38.59 6.63
N GLY A 849 5.02 -37.87 5.78
CA GLY A 849 4.58 -36.51 6.03
C GLY A 849 5.70 -35.46 6.03
N SER A 850 6.92 -35.83 5.61
CA SER A 850 8.05 -34.91 5.52
C SER A 850 7.82 -33.84 4.44
N PRO A 851 8.36 -32.62 4.60
CA PRO A 851 8.21 -31.57 3.61
C PRO A 851 8.84 -31.95 2.27
N ALA A 852 8.11 -31.72 1.17
CA ALA A 852 8.63 -31.93 -0.17
C ALA A 852 9.88 -31.08 -0.44
N THR A 853 9.84 -29.79 -0.05
CA THR A 853 10.99 -28.89 -0.15
C THR A 853 12.05 -29.27 0.88
N ARG A 854 13.28 -29.56 0.43
CA ARG A 854 14.43 -29.77 1.33
C ARG A 854 15.31 -28.55 1.46
N ARG A 855 15.53 -27.85 0.33
CA ARG A 855 16.45 -26.73 0.22
C ARG A 855 15.83 -25.64 -0.66
N LEU A 856 15.80 -24.42 -0.15
CA LEU A 856 15.34 -23.24 -0.88
C LEU A 856 16.54 -22.38 -1.28
N TRP A 857 16.75 -22.15 -2.57
CA TRP A 857 17.78 -21.25 -3.06
C TRP A 857 17.25 -19.82 -3.19
N VAL A 858 17.93 -18.83 -2.61
CA VAL A 858 17.50 -17.42 -2.64
C VAL A 858 18.51 -16.61 -3.42
N TYR A 859 18.07 -16.03 -4.54
CA TYR A 859 18.86 -15.11 -5.35
C TYR A 859 18.44 -13.67 -5.06
N ASP A 860 19.36 -12.84 -4.59
CA ASP A 860 19.10 -11.44 -4.25
C ASP A 860 19.55 -10.52 -5.38
N LEU A 861 18.61 -10.10 -6.24
CA LEU A 861 18.81 -9.10 -7.28
C LEU A 861 18.38 -7.70 -6.81
N ARG A 862 18.10 -7.53 -5.51
CA ARG A 862 17.50 -6.32 -4.93
C ARG A 862 18.51 -5.46 -4.17
N THR A 863 19.36 -6.09 -3.38
CA THR A 863 20.37 -5.39 -2.57
C THR A 863 21.57 -4.96 -3.43
N GLY A 864 21.90 -3.66 -3.41
CA GLY A 864 23.07 -3.11 -4.13
C GLY A 864 22.86 -2.80 -5.62
N HIS A 865 21.67 -2.98 -6.18
CA HIS A 865 21.33 -2.64 -7.57
C HIS A 865 20.51 -1.34 -7.65
N ALA A 866 20.80 -0.48 -8.63
CA ALA A 866 20.02 0.74 -8.94
C ALA A 866 18.58 0.38 -9.36
N THR A 867 17.62 1.30 -9.22
CA THR A 867 16.24 1.01 -9.63
C THR A 867 16.16 0.80 -11.15
N ALA A 868 15.18 0.03 -11.64
CA ALA A 868 15.02 -0.21 -13.08
C ALA A 868 14.79 1.09 -13.88
N ALA A 869 14.34 2.16 -13.21
CA ALA A 869 14.18 3.50 -13.79
C ALA A 869 15.52 4.25 -13.97
N ASP A 870 16.53 3.94 -13.14
CA ASP A 870 17.83 4.62 -13.16
C ASP A 870 18.83 3.95 -14.14
N ALA A 871 18.64 2.66 -14.45
CA ALA A 871 19.52 1.91 -15.36
C ALA A 871 18.81 0.69 -16.00
N PRO A 872 17.99 0.88 -17.06
CA PRO A 872 17.24 -0.20 -17.74
C PRO A 872 18.13 -1.38 -18.16
N ASP A 873 19.33 -1.09 -18.69
CA ASP A 873 20.27 -2.10 -19.20
C ASP A 873 20.94 -2.94 -18.09
N SER A 874 21.11 -2.37 -16.89
CA SER A 874 21.69 -3.10 -15.75
C SER A 874 20.78 -4.25 -15.28
N THR A 875 19.47 -4.09 -15.46
CA THR A 875 18.47 -5.07 -15.03
C THR A 875 18.44 -6.30 -15.93
N GLY A 876 18.67 -6.12 -17.24
CA GLY A 876 18.83 -7.23 -18.19
C GLY A 876 20.05 -8.09 -17.87
N SER A 877 21.21 -7.45 -17.65
CA SER A 877 22.44 -8.17 -17.29
C SER A 877 22.34 -8.94 -15.96
N GLY A 878 21.59 -8.41 -14.99
CA GLY A 878 21.36 -9.06 -13.71
C GLY A 878 20.44 -10.29 -13.78
N LEU A 879 19.41 -10.25 -14.63
CA LEU A 879 18.52 -11.38 -14.88
C LEU A 879 19.22 -12.50 -15.65
N ASP A 880 20.08 -12.17 -16.63
CA ASP A 880 20.90 -13.15 -17.34
C ASP A 880 21.87 -13.88 -16.39
N ALA A 881 22.50 -13.15 -15.47
CA ALA A 881 23.34 -13.73 -14.42
C ALA A 881 22.56 -14.68 -13.50
N PHE A 882 21.31 -14.32 -13.15
CA PHE A 882 20.42 -15.21 -12.42
C PHE A 882 20.10 -16.48 -13.21
N VAL A 883 19.71 -16.37 -14.49
CA VAL A 883 19.40 -17.54 -15.33
C VAL A 883 20.62 -18.47 -15.42
N ALA A 884 21.82 -17.93 -15.58
CA ALA A 884 23.06 -18.72 -15.56
C ALA A 884 23.27 -19.44 -14.22
N ALA A 885 23.07 -18.74 -13.08
CA ALA A 885 23.19 -19.31 -11.75
C ALA A 885 22.09 -20.35 -11.43
N TYR A 886 20.88 -20.15 -11.96
CA TYR A 886 19.74 -21.06 -11.81
C TYR A 886 20.00 -22.43 -12.44
N ARG A 887 20.83 -22.47 -13.50
CA ARG A 887 21.20 -23.65 -14.31
C ARG A 887 19.98 -24.43 -14.86
N PRO A 888 19.22 -23.85 -15.82
CA PRO A 888 17.97 -24.42 -16.29
C PRO A 888 18.11 -25.85 -16.84
N GLY A 889 17.33 -26.79 -16.32
CA GLY A 889 17.36 -28.21 -16.69
C GLY A 889 18.43 -29.05 -15.97
N HIS A 890 19.14 -28.48 -15.02
CA HIS A 890 19.95 -29.23 -14.06
C HIS A 890 19.27 -29.24 -12.68
N PRO A 891 19.45 -30.32 -11.88
CA PRO A 891 18.90 -30.37 -10.53
C PRO A 891 19.39 -29.18 -9.67
N PRO A 892 18.55 -28.63 -8.76
CA PRO A 892 18.94 -27.54 -7.87
C PRO A 892 20.23 -27.79 -7.07
N ASP A 893 20.54 -29.05 -6.75
CA ASP A 893 21.77 -29.43 -6.03
C ASP A 893 23.06 -29.23 -6.84
N THR A 894 22.97 -28.97 -8.15
CA THR A 894 24.13 -28.63 -8.99
C THR A 894 24.49 -27.14 -8.97
N ARG A 895 23.70 -26.31 -8.28
CA ARG A 895 23.95 -24.87 -8.15
C ARG A 895 25.07 -24.61 -7.16
N ALA A 896 25.84 -23.55 -7.40
CA ALA A 896 26.91 -23.11 -6.52
C ALA A 896 26.47 -21.90 -5.70
N ALA A 897 26.79 -21.91 -4.40
CA ALA A 897 26.54 -20.76 -3.54
C ALA A 897 27.43 -19.57 -3.93
N SER A 898 26.88 -18.37 -3.88
CA SER A 898 27.58 -17.10 -4.13
C SER A 898 27.08 -16.04 -3.13
N PRO A 899 27.71 -14.85 -3.07
CA PRO A 899 27.23 -13.76 -2.21
C PRO A 899 25.78 -13.35 -2.47
N VAL A 900 25.31 -13.51 -3.71
CA VAL A 900 23.95 -13.15 -4.13
C VAL A 900 23.04 -14.36 -4.31
N PHE A 901 23.54 -15.60 -4.20
CA PHE A 901 22.74 -16.81 -4.37
C PHE A 901 23.06 -17.85 -3.29
N LYS A 902 22.20 -17.98 -2.27
CA LYS A 902 22.45 -18.84 -1.11
C LYS A 902 21.38 -19.92 -0.92
N PRO A 903 21.75 -21.14 -0.50
CA PRO A 903 20.80 -22.18 -0.13
C PRO A 903 20.39 -22.09 1.35
N TYR A 904 19.11 -22.33 1.64
CA TYR A 904 18.53 -22.39 2.98
C TYR A 904 17.92 -23.76 3.25
N SER A 905 18.14 -24.29 4.46
CA SER A 905 17.53 -25.55 4.91
C SER A 905 16.08 -25.33 5.31
N VAL A 906 15.16 -26.09 4.72
CA VAL A 906 13.73 -25.98 5.07
C VAL A 906 13.45 -26.48 6.48
N ASP A 907 14.16 -27.51 6.96
CA ASP A 907 13.98 -27.99 8.33
C ASP A 907 14.30 -26.89 9.36
N ALA A 908 15.34 -26.08 9.09
CA ALA A 908 15.66 -24.91 9.92
C ALA A 908 14.57 -23.83 9.83
N LEU A 909 14.03 -23.56 8.64
CA LEU A 909 12.94 -22.61 8.46
C LEU A 909 11.66 -23.04 9.19
N LEU A 910 11.33 -24.34 9.16
CA LEU A 910 10.13 -24.89 9.80
C LEU A 910 10.23 -24.94 11.33
N ALA A 911 11.44 -24.97 11.88
CA ALA A 911 11.70 -24.98 13.32
C ALA A 911 11.49 -23.61 14.00
N GLY A 912 11.45 -22.51 13.23
CA GLY A 912 11.19 -21.16 13.74
C GLY A 912 9.75 -20.94 14.22
N GLN A 913 9.56 -19.98 15.15
CA GLN A 913 8.22 -19.64 15.69
C GLN A 913 7.28 -19.03 14.65
N ALA A 914 7.79 -18.42 13.58
CA ALA A 914 7.03 -17.93 12.44
C ALA A 914 7.78 -18.28 11.14
N ILE A 915 7.15 -19.04 10.23
CA ILE A 915 7.79 -19.37 8.94
C ILE A 915 7.74 -18.14 8.06
N SER A 916 8.89 -17.49 7.89
CA SER A 916 9.10 -16.42 6.93
C SER A 916 10.00 -16.92 5.80
N LEU A 917 9.62 -16.60 4.57
CA LEU A 917 10.44 -16.76 3.37
C LEU A 917 11.09 -15.44 2.92
N ASP A 918 10.97 -14.36 3.71
CA ASP A 918 11.71 -13.11 3.47
C ASP A 918 13.18 -13.27 3.91
N LEU A 919 13.89 -14.09 3.15
CA LEU A 919 15.29 -14.43 3.34
C LEU A 919 16.11 -13.51 2.42
N GLY A 920 17.20 -12.93 2.93
CA GLY A 920 18.17 -12.21 2.11
C GLY A 920 19.36 -13.10 1.80
N ALA A 921 20.06 -12.90 0.69
CA ALA A 921 21.28 -13.67 0.37
C ALA A 921 22.47 -13.36 1.31
N ASP A 922 22.28 -12.61 2.39
CA ASP A 922 23.31 -12.37 3.40
C ASP A 922 22.97 -13.06 4.72
N LEU A 923 23.48 -14.29 4.89
CA LEU A 923 23.92 -14.76 6.19
C LEU A 923 25.39 -14.35 6.36
N ARG A 924 25.64 -13.21 6.98
CA ARG A 924 26.47 -13.28 8.20
C ARG A 924 25.63 -14.07 9.21
N GLU A 925 26.27 -14.92 9.98
CA GLU A 925 25.64 -15.65 11.09
C GLU A 925 24.62 -14.75 11.80
N GLU A 926 23.50 -15.30 12.28
CA GLU A 926 22.54 -14.57 13.11
C GLU A 926 23.20 -14.13 14.44
N GLU A 927 24.08 -13.14 14.37
CA GLU A 927 24.09 -12.07 15.32
C GLU A 927 22.80 -11.27 15.11
N PRO A 928 22.15 -10.79 16.20
CA PRO A 928 20.89 -10.07 16.10
C PRO A 928 21.09 -8.94 15.08
N ARG A 929 20.34 -8.98 13.96
CA ARG A 929 20.41 -8.01 12.85
C ARG A 929 20.91 -6.69 13.41
N ASP A 930 22.13 -6.28 13.05
CA ASP A 930 22.48 -4.87 13.24
C ASP A 930 21.41 -4.13 12.47
N ALA A 931 20.56 -3.45 13.22
CA ALA A 931 19.58 -2.56 12.66
C ALA A 931 20.33 -1.65 11.68
N PRO A 932 19.72 -1.30 10.53
CA PRO A 932 20.40 -0.49 9.53
C PRO A 932 21.01 0.72 10.25
N GLU A 933 22.31 0.93 10.06
CA GLU A 933 23.06 1.96 10.76
C GLU A 933 22.24 3.25 10.79
N PRO A 934 22.03 3.89 11.96
CA PRO A 934 21.08 5.00 12.08
C PRO A 934 21.26 6.11 11.04
N HIS A 935 22.49 6.35 10.58
CA HIS A 935 22.80 7.31 9.53
C HIS A 935 22.22 6.92 8.14
N LEU A 936 22.13 5.65 7.79
CA LEU A 936 21.51 5.17 6.55
C LEU A 936 19.99 5.33 6.57
N ILE A 937 19.36 5.04 7.72
CA ILE A 937 17.92 5.27 7.90
C ILE A 937 17.64 6.78 7.83
N ALA A 938 18.47 7.61 8.46
CA ALA A 938 18.36 9.06 8.39
C ALA A 938 18.46 9.58 6.96
N GLN A 939 19.40 9.08 6.15
CA GLN A 939 19.53 9.44 4.72
C GLN A 939 18.30 9.02 3.91
N GLN A 940 17.74 7.83 4.15
CA GLN A 940 16.51 7.38 3.50
C GLN A 940 15.30 8.24 3.86
N ILE A 941 15.17 8.61 5.14
CA ILE A 941 14.12 9.52 5.63
C ILE A 941 14.27 10.90 4.95
N SER A 942 15.49 11.44 4.91
CA SER A 942 15.76 12.74 4.26
C SER A 942 15.38 12.72 2.78
N GLY A 943 15.83 11.72 2.02
CA GLY A 943 15.49 11.59 0.60
C GLY A 943 13.98 11.46 0.36
N ARG A 944 13.28 10.67 1.19
CA ARG A 944 11.82 10.54 1.10
C ARG A 944 11.08 11.83 1.38
N LEU A 945 11.53 12.63 2.36
CA LEU A 945 10.94 13.92 2.67
C LEU A 945 11.21 14.95 1.58
N GLU A 946 12.42 14.99 1.03
CA GLU A 946 12.74 15.83 -0.13
C GLU A 946 11.88 15.49 -1.34
N ASP A 947 11.66 14.20 -1.60
CA ASP A 947 10.83 13.77 -2.71
C ASP A 947 9.35 14.06 -2.46
N ALA A 948 8.86 13.88 -1.22
CA ALA A 948 7.51 14.30 -0.83
C ALA A 948 7.34 15.82 -1.00
N TRP A 949 8.32 16.62 -0.59
CA TRP A 949 8.33 18.07 -0.82
C TRP A 949 8.29 18.42 -2.29
N ARG A 950 9.14 17.81 -3.13
CA ARG A 950 9.11 18.00 -4.58
C ARG A 950 7.75 17.65 -5.18
N ARG A 951 7.09 16.60 -4.72
CA ARG A 951 5.76 16.19 -5.19
C ARG A 951 4.66 17.15 -4.72
N PHE A 952 4.68 17.62 -3.47
CA PHE A 952 3.77 18.67 -3.01
C PHE A 952 3.96 20.00 -3.76
N SER A 953 5.20 20.41 -4.03
CA SER A 953 5.49 21.61 -4.82
C SER A 953 4.94 21.48 -6.24
N ARG A 954 5.16 20.34 -6.92
CA ARG A 954 4.55 20.08 -8.23
C ARG A 954 3.04 20.06 -8.17
N LEU A 955 2.45 19.46 -7.14
CA LEU A 955 1.00 19.44 -6.96
C LEU A 955 0.46 20.87 -6.79
N ALA A 956 1.17 21.73 -6.07
CA ALA A 956 0.82 23.14 -5.91
C ALA A 956 0.95 23.92 -7.25
N GLU A 957 1.96 23.64 -8.06
CA GLU A 957 2.11 24.20 -9.41
C GLU A 957 0.97 23.75 -10.34
N GLU A 958 0.64 22.45 -10.34
CA GLU A 958 -0.47 21.87 -11.12
C GLU A 958 -1.83 22.45 -10.71
N LEU A 959 -2.00 22.79 -9.42
CA LEU A 959 -3.21 23.41 -8.86
C LEU A 959 -3.26 24.93 -9.05
N THR A 960 -2.23 25.54 -9.65
CA THR A 960 -2.22 26.96 -9.98
C THR A 960 -2.95 27.16 -11.30
N PRO A 961 -4.13 27.83 -11.33
CA PRO A 961 -4.82 28.09 -12.58
C PRO A 961 -3.93 28.95 -13.51
N PRO A 962 -3.96 28.73 -14.83
CA PRO A 962 -3.21 29.56 -15.77
C PRO A 962 -3.61 31.02 -15.54
N ARG A 963 -2.62 31.90 -15.33
CA ARG A 963 -2.87 33.35 -15.31
C ARG A 963 -3.55 33.70 -16.63
N ASP A 964 -4.80 34.16 -16.58
CA ASP A 964 -5.48 34.70 -17.74
C ASP A 964 -4.61 35.80 -18.36
N ALA A 965 -4.04 35.52 -19.54
CA ALA A 965 -3.36 36.49 -20.38
C ALA A 965 -4.37 37.45 -21.07
N ARG A 966 -5.48 37.79 -20.41
CA ARG A 966 -6.52 38.71 -20.91
C ARG A 966 -7.09 39.61 -19.82
N THR A 967 -6.21 40.30 -19.10
CA THR A 967 -6.56 41.58 -18.45
C THR A 967 -5.47 42.62 -18.71
N PHE A 968 -5.12 42.81 -19.97
CA PHE A 968 -4.52 44.07 -20.44
C PHE A 968 -4.90 44.28 -21.91
N ARG A 969 -6.06 44.91 -22.14
CA ARG A 969 -6.27 46.06 -23.05
C ARG A 969 -7.76 46.38 -23.21
N SER A 970 -8.00 47.70 -23.10
CA SER A 970 -9.16 48.52 -23.52
C SER A 970 -10.52 48.30 -22.87
N GLY A 971 -10.94 49.32 -22.10
CA GLY A 971 -12.27 49.54 -21.54
C GLY A 971 -12.18 50.44 -20.34
#